data_AF-A0A522UUE9-F1
#
_entry.id   AF-A0A522UUE9-F1
#
_cell.length_a   1.000
_cell.length_b   1.000
_cell.length_c   1.000
_cell.angle_alpha   90.00
_cell.angle_beta   90.00
_cell.angle_gamma   90.00
#
_symmetry.space_group_name_H-M   'P 1'
#
loop_
_entity.id
_entity.type
_entity.pdbx_description
1 polymer ?
#
loop_
_entity_poly.entity_id
_entity_poly.type
_entity_poly.pdbx_seq_one_letter_code
_entity_poly.pdbx_strand_id
1 'polypeptide(L)'
;MKPFRFSLLSNNRGSLLIWAAIIMIILTATISAAIWIVGSRAKSEKIKQATLSLDSAVNSIIGWSIQNKALPDAATFPTIVSNSKDPWGNDLIYLYDGTMTSISTGGLCGRTTTGIYDNGNGVYIAFVVLSKGPDFTLESSVTGTSGPYDNSTFTGALKNTDLYKVITLEELKNKAGCYGPGGGRFAILNSSLPDAYLSDCNSSGTTYSATIYAAGGVPFATGVVPSGYSFSLISPPAWLTIDNATGVLSGTLPSGAASYLVTVQASDNQTTAVNTMSKTFNLKVRCGTPPQGAQISFASNIGRFSQTGSGVVVDTALKALVLGNGALSTAGCSWYPDNKTLLGKTMRAYFNFKFANTETGFTDFGDGFTFALMTGGNATSVCGNSGPDLGFANGTIGTNSLAVEVDTRSDNATSNPSNNKSDPANNHIASVGAANNTHSSPNAACPAGPAPLNAIPYEGCYYTSAAAWLEDGQTHSARIELRNGYDSACNTFDNNSTTSRYALLRAWVDCNDCNDLTSDYTQTPLIKRCYSLSSNMDNVKFGFTQGTSTAVDNITISNFGTGFYTQTNGPVGSWTATTAIDNGTAQARDNHTSVVNNGYLYVIGGNNGLAQDTVYYAKTNDNGTIGAWSTTPNYINGTAGTKRYNHTSVVNNGYLYVVGGIDDTGVVKNTVYYAPINSNGSFGTWASTTTLPAARRYHASVVNNGYLYVIGGADATNVQNTVYYAKLKSDGSIDPTGWQTATAIDNGTAQKRYAHTSVVNNGYLYVIGGVDNTSTIRNTVHYAKLKSDGSIDATGWQTTTAIDNGTAQARYNHTSVVNNGYLYIIGGNNGLAQDTVYYAKTNDNGTIGAWSTTQSINVGGTKPRYAHTSIVNNGYLYVIGGNAGAGAQNTVYYVPFQ
;
A
#
# COMPACT_ATOMS: atom_id res chain seq x y z
N MET A 1 39.76 50.51 -17.84
CA MET A 1 39.90 50.65 -16.37
C MET A 1 41.28 50.14 -15.95
N LYS A 2 41.79 50.53 -14.77
CA LYS A 2 43.16 50.22 -14.30
C LYS A 2 43.41 48.70 -14.15
N PRO A 3 44.53 48.13 -14.63
CA PRO A 3 44.99 46.81 -14.22
C PRO A 3 45.83 46.92 -12.92
N PHE A 4 45.55 46.06 -11.95
CA PHE A 4 46.41 45.89 -10.77
C PHE A 4 47.72 45.20 -11.18
N ARG A 5 48.87 45.84 -10.90
CA ARG A 5 50.19 45.22 -11.03
C ARG A 5 50.62 44.62 -9.69
N PHE A 6 50.75 43.31 -9.61
CA PHE A 6 51.61 42.68 -8.59
C PHE A 6 53.05 42.69 -9.09
N SER A 7 53.93 43.46 -8.45
CA SER A 7 55.38 43.33 -8.62
C SER A 7 55.92 42.40 -7.54
N LEU A 8 56.44 41.25 -7.94
CA LEU A 8 57.22 40.38 -7.06
C LEU A 8 58.60 40.11 -7.69
N LEU A 9 59.55 40.96 -7.33
CA LEU A 9 60.98 40.74 -7.52
C LEU A 9 61.65 40.77 -6.15
N SER A 10 61.88 39.59 -5.57
CA SER A 10 62.97 39.39 -4.60
C SER A 10 63.38 37.92 -4.57
N ASN A 11 64.67 37.68 -4.81
CA ASN A 11 65.35 36.39 -4.69
C ASN A 11 64.86 35.55 -3.50
N ASN A 12 64.30 34.36 -3.78
CA ASN A 12 64.16 33.34 -2.74
C ASN A 12 64.13 31.90 -3.32
N ARG A 13 65.25 31.47 -3.93
CA ARG A 13 65.38 30.08 -4.44
C ARG A 13 65.24 29.01 -3.33
N GLY A 14 65.41 29.38 -2.06
CA GLY A 14 65.17 28.48 -0.92
C GLY A 14 63.69 28.22 -0.61
N SER A 15 62.80 29.22 -0.75
CA SER A 15 61.38 29.02 -0.42
C SER A 15 60.65 28.14 -1.44
N LEU A 16 61.06 28.19 -2.71
CA LEU A 16 60.48 27.37 -3.78
C LEU A 16 60.78 25.87 -3.58
N LEU A 17 61.95 25.54 -3.05
CA LEU A 17 62.31 24.17 -2.64
C LEU A 17 61.52 23.70 -1.42
N ILE A 18 61.28 24.58 -0.44
CA ILE A 18 60.45 24.26 0.74
C ILE A 18 58.99 23.99 0.31
N TRP A 19 58.41 24.83 -0.55
CA TRP A 19 57.07 24.60 -1.09
C TRP A 19 57.00 23.31 -1.94
N ALA A 20 58.00 23.03 -2.77
CA ALA A 20 58.05 21.77 -3.52
C ALA A 20 58.15 20.54 -2.60
N ALA A 21 58.95 20.62 -1.52
CA ALA A 21 59.05 19.54 -0.52
C ALA A 21 57.73 19.34 0.24
N ILE A 22 57.07 20.42 0.66
CA ILE A 22 55.74 20.36 1.30
C ILE A 22 54.70 19.75 0.36
N ILE A 23 54.68 20.15 -0.91
CA ILE A 23 53.78 19.57 -1.92
C ILE A 23 54.07 18.07 -2.10
N MET A 24 55.33 17.66 -2.20
CA MET A 24 55.70 16.24 -2.31
C MET A 24 55.32 15.41 -1.07
N ILE A 25 55.42 15.98 0.13
CA ILE A 25 54.96 15.34 1.39
C ILE A 25 53.44 15.22 1.43
N ILE A 26 52.71 16.25 0.99
CA ILE A 26 51.25 16.21 0.88
C ILE A 26 50.82 15.21 -0.22
N LEU A 27 51.53 15.14 -1.34
CA LEU A 27 51.23 14.20 -2.43
C LEU A 27 51.47 12.75 -1.99
N THR A 28 52.59 12.45 -1.31
CA THR A 28 52.83 11.11 -0.78
C THR A 28 51.83 10.74 0.32
N ALA A 29 51.51 11.66 1.25
CA ALA A 29 50.49 11.43 2.26
C ALA A 29 49.09 11.19 1.68
N THR A 30 48.68 11.96 0.67
CA THR A 30 47.37 11.79 0.00
C THR A 30 47.30 10.53 -0.86
N ILE A 31 48.39 10.16 -1.56
CA ILE A 31 48.49 8.87 -2.28
C ILE A 31 48.44 7.70 -1.28
N SER A 32 49.17 7.76 -0.17
CA SER A 32 49.13 6.73 0.88
C SER A 32 47.73 6.61 1.52
N ALA A 33 47.06 7.74 1.80
CA ALA A 33 45.69 7.75 2.30
C ALA A 33 44.70 7.18 1.28
N ALA A 34 44.84 7.51 -0.02
CA ALA A 34 44.01 6.97 -1.09
C ALA A 34 44.18 5.45 -1.23
N ILE A 35 45.43 4.95 -1.22
CA ILE A 35 45.73 3.52 -1.25
C ILE A 35 45.12 2.80 -0.03
N TRP A 36 45.19 3.40 1.17
CA TRP A 36 44.60 2.84 2.38
C TRP A 36 43.07 2.83 2.36
N ILE A 37 42.43 3.87 1.82
CA ILE A 37 40.97 3.95 1.62
C ILE A 37 40.50 2.93 0.57
N VAL A 38 41.23 2.77 -0.54
CA VAL A 38 40.90 1.78 -1.57
C VAL A 38 41.11 0.35 -1.04
N GLY A 39 42.21 0.09 -0.34
CA GLY A 39 42.50 -1.23 0.26
C GLY A 39 41.49 -1.63 1.33
N SER A 40 41.10 -0.73 2.22
CA SER A 40 40.07 -0.98 3.25
C SER A 40 38.68 -1.20 2.64
N ARG A 41 38.29 -0.42 1.61
CA ARG A 41 37.04 -0.65 0.86
C ARG A 41 37.05 -1.99 0.11
N ALA A 42 38.16 -2.35 -0.55
CA ALA A 42 38.30 -3.63 -1.24
C ALA A 42 38.24 -4.82 -0.25
N LYS A 43 38.85 -4.71 0.93
CA LYS A 43 38.73 -5.72 2.00
C LYS A 43 37.28 -5.85 2.48
N SER A 44 36.60 -4.73 2.72
CA SER A 44 35.18 -4.72 3.13
C SER A 44 34.27 -5.36 2.08
N GLU A 45 34.47 -5.07 0.80
CA GLU A 45 33.66 -5.64 -0.29
C GLU A 45 33.89 -7.15 -0.45
N LYS A 46 35.14 -7.61 -0.34
CA LYS A 46 35.45 -9.06 -0.32
C LYS A 46 34.82 -9.77 0.88
N ILE A 47 34.74 -9.14 2.06
CA ILE A 47 34.02 -9.71 3.22
C ILE A 47 32.53 -9.85 2.92
N LYS A 48 31.88 -8.87 2.27
CA LYS A 48 30.47 -9.02 1.84
C LYS A 48 30.29 -10.17 0.85
N GLN A 49 31.17 -10.25 -0.16
CA GLN A 49 31.13 -11.33 -1.14
C GLN A 49 31.34 -12.70 -0.48
N ALA A 50 32.23 -12.81 0.52
CA ALA A 50 32.45 -14.05 1.28
C ALA A 50 31.19 -14.47 2.06
N THR A 51 30.52 -13.51 2.72
CA THR A 51 29.23 -13.76 3.38
C THR A 51 28.17 -14.24 2.39
N LEU A 52 28.09 -13.66 1.19
CA LEU A 52 27.18 -14.10 0.13
C LEU A 52 27.53 -15.51 -0.39
N SER A 53 28.81 -15.85 -0.55
CA SER A 53 29.24 -17.21 -0.89
C SER A 53 28.86 -18.23 0.19
N LEU A 54 29.03 -17.88 1.47
CA LEU A 54 28.61 -18.72 2.60
C LEU A 54 27.09 -18.91 2.62
N ASP A 55 26.31 -17.84 2.46
CA ASP A 55 24.85 -17.91 2.39
C ASP A 55 24.36 -18.73 1.17
N SER A 56 25.03 -18.60 0.02
CA SER A 56 24.76 -19.42 -1.16
C SER A 56 25.05 -20.90 -0.90
N ALA A 57 26.20 -21.23 -0.32
CA ALA A 57 26.58 -22.62 -0.01
C ALA A 57 25.63 -23.26 1.01
N VAL A 58 25.26 -22.53 2.06
CA VAL A 58 24.27 -22.95 3.07
C VAL A 58 22.91 -23.23 2.43
N ASN A 59 22.43 -22.35 1.55
CA ASN A 59 21.16 -22.55 0.85
C ASN A 59 21.20 -23.75 -0.13
N SER A 60 22.31 -23.98 -0.82
CA SER A 60 22.53 -25.18 -1.63
C SER A 60 22.48 -26.46 -0.79
N ILE A 61 23.21 -26.52 0.34
CA ILE A 61 23.18 -27.67 1.25
C ILE A 61 21.75 -27.92 1.75
N ILE A 62 21.05 -26.87 2.21
CA ILE A 62 19.67 -26.97 2.68
C ILE A 62 18.75 -27.49 1.59
N GLY A 63 18.76 -26.90 0.40
CA GLY A 63 17.90 -27.32 -0.72
C GLY A 63 18.09 -28.79 -1.08
N TRP A 64 19.36 -29.22 -1.20
CA TRP A 64 19.70 -30.62 -1.44
C TRP A 64 19.24 -31.54 -0.29
N SER A 65 19.40 -31.10 0.97
CA SER A 65 19.04 -31.89 2.15
C SER A 65 17.52 -32.03 2.34
N ILE A 66 16.75 -31.02 1.96
CA ILE A 66 15.28 -31.06 1.93
C ILE A 66 14.80 -32.12 0.94
N GLN A 67 15.45 -32.22 -0.22
CA GLN A 67 15.12 -33.18 -1.29
C GLN A 67 15.54 -34.61 -0.94
N ASN A 68 16.76 -34.80 -0.42
CA ASN A 68 17.36 -36.12 -0.22
C ASN A 68 17.20 -36.68 1.21
N LYS A 69 16.68 -35.88 2.16
CA LYS A 69 16.48 -36.24 3.59
C LYS A 69 17.76 -36.72 4.31
N ALA A 70 18.92 -36.28 3.83
CA ALA A 70 20.26 -36.51 4.34
C ALA A 70 21.13 -35.26 4.09
N LEU A 71 22.31 -35.17 4.68
CA LEU A 71 23.31 -34.15 4.32
C LEU A 71 24.13 -34.58 3.10
N PRO A 72 24.59 -33.64 2.26
CA PRO A 72 25.55 -33.96 1.19
C PRO A 72 26.88 -34.36 1.81
N ASP A 73 27.55 -35.33 1.20
CA ASP A 73 28.90 -35.74 1.58
C ASP A 73 29.99 -34.85 0.94
N ALA A 74 31.25 -35.09 1.31
CA ALA A 74 32.42 -34.38 0.80
C ALA A 74 32.58 -34.42 -0.74
N ALA A 75 32.08 -35.45 -1.42
CA ALA A 75 32.12 -35.55 -2.87
C ALA A 75 30.96 -34.77 -3.53
N THR A 76 29.79 -34.76 -2.88
CA THR A 76 28.57 -34.11 -3.36
C THR A 76 28.60 -32.60 -3.15
N PHE A 77 29.11 -32.12 -2.00
CA PHE A 77 29.19 -30.69 -1.66
C PHE A 77 29.70 -29.79 -2.80
N PRO A 78 30.87 -30.02 -3.42
CA PRO A 78 31.40 -29.16 -4.48
C PRO A 78 30.57 -29.17 -5.78
N THR A 79 29.65 -30.14 -5.95
CA THR A 79 28.77 -30.23 -7.14
C THR A 79 27.45 -29.47 -6.99
N ILE A 80 27.05 -29.14 -5.76
CA ILE A 80 25.75 -28.50 -5.46
C ILE A 80 25.89 -27.01 -5.12
N VAL A 81 27.11 -26.54 -4.78
CA VAL A 81 27.38 -25.13 -4.49
C VAL A 81 27.77 -24.39 -5.76
N SER A 82 27.23 -23.18 -5.95
CA SER A 82 27.53 -22.33 -7.11
C SER A 82 28.97 -21.80 -7.13
N ASN A 83 29.58 -21.65 -5.96
CA ASN A 83 31.00 -21.36 -5.77
C ASN A 83 31.50 -22.13 -4.54
N SER A 84 32.46 -23.04 -4.72
CA SER A 84 33.14 -23.76 -3.64
C SER A 84 34.31 -22.97 -3.03
N LYS A 85 34.56 -21.74 -3.51
CA LYS A 85 35.67 -20.88 -3.09
C LYS A 85 35.22 -19.52 -2.56
N ASP A 86 36.02 -18.95 -1.68
CA ASP A 86 35.86 -17.58 -1.18
C ASP A 86 36.49 -16.52 -2.13
N PRO A 87 36.23 -15.21 -1.92
CA PRO A 87 36.78 -14.13 -2.75
C PRO A 87 38.30 -13.93 -2.65
N TRP A 88 39.01 -14.74 -1.86
CA TRP A 88 40.47 -14.80 -1.80
C TRP A 88 41.03 -16.05 -2.50
N GLY A 89 40.17 -16.93 -3.02
CA GLY A 89 40.53 -18.11 -3.81
C GLY A 89 40.68 -19.41 -2.99
N ASN A 90 40.47 -19.34 -1.67
CA ASN A 90 40.51 -20.50 -0.80
C ASN A 90 39.23 -21.33 -0.96
N ASP A 91 39.34 -22.65 -0.78
CA ASP A 91 38.15 -23.50 -0.70
C ASP A 91 37.37 -23.20 0.59
N LEU A 92 36.04 -23.16 0.49
CA LEU A 92 35.14 -23.11 1.64
C LEU A 92 35.28 -24.41 2.44
N ILE A 93 35.27 -24.30 3.76
CA ILE A 93 35.36 -25.45 4.65
C ILE A 93 33.93 -25.90 4.99
N TYR A 94 33.62 -27.18 4.79
CA TYR A 94 32.32 -27.78 5.11
C TYR A 94 32.53 -28.87 6.15
N LEU A 95 32.02 -28.64 7.36
CA LEU A 95 32.07 -29.57 8.49
C LEU A 95 30.68 -30.14 8.73
N TYR A 96 30.55 -31.46 8.76
CA TYR A 96 29.27 -32.13 8.92
C TYR A 96 29.41 -33.46 9.68
N ASP A 97 28.34 -33.92 10.32
CA ASP A 97 28.32 -35.27 10.90
C ASP A 97 28.24 -36.31 9.77
N GLY A 98 29.32 -37.08 9.58
CA GLY A 98 29.42 -38.11 8.55
C GLY A 98 28.31 -39.17 8.58
N THR A 99 27.64 -39.37 9.72
CA THR A 99 26.52 -40.30 9.82
C THR A 99 25.23 -39.75 9.20
N MET A 100 25.10 -38.42 9.04
CA MET A 100 23.91 -37.76 8.48
C MET A 100 23.79 -37.87 6.96
N THR A 101 24.76 -38.43 6.25
CA THR A 101 24.72 -38.64 4.78
C THR A 101 23.90 -39.86 4.37
N SER A 102 23.57 -40.76 5.31
CA SER A 102 22.78 -41.97 5.04
C SER A 102 21.37 -41.90 5.62
N ILE A 103 20.40 -42.39 4.84
CA ILE A 103 19.00 -42.57 5.26
C ILE A 103 18.77 -43.81 6.15
N SER A 104 19.75 -44.72 6.27
CA SER A 104 19.59 -46.04 6.93
C SER A 104 19.35 -46.00 8.45
N THR A 105 19.44 -44.82 9.09
CA THR A 105 19.24 -44.60 10.53
C THR A 105 18.14 -43.57 10.83
N GLY A 106 17.01 -43.67 10.12
CA GLY A 106 15.84 -42.79 10.31
C GLY A 106 15.94 -41.43 9.57
N GLY A 107 17.00 -41.22 8.78
CA GLY A 107 17.23 -40.01 8.00
C GLY A 107 17.30 -38.73 8.83
N LEU A 108 17.22 -37.58 8.16
CA LEU A 108 17.23 -36.25 8.78
C LEU A 108 16.10 -36.09 9.83
N CYS A 109 14.90 -36.57 9.54
CA CYS A 109 13.74 -36.36 10.42
C CYS A 109 13.77 -37.19 11.71
N GLY A 110 14.32 -38.42 11.67
CA GLY A 110 14.41 -39.31 12.83
C GLY A 110 15.54 -39.00 13.81
N ARG A 111 16.41 -38.02 13.50
CA ARG A 111 17.57 -37.69 14.33
C ARG A 111 17.23 -36.77 15.50
N THR A 112 17.77 -37.13 16.66
CA THR A 112 17.71 -36.36 17.93
C THR A 112 19.05 -35.72 18.29
N THR A 113 20.16 -36.27 17.81
CA THR A 113 21.53 -35.82 18.09
C THR A 113 22.39 -35.80 16.82
N THR A 114 23.54 -35.12 16.87
CA THR A 114 24.61 -35.18 15.86
C THR A 114 25.98 -35.26 16.55
N GLY A 115 27.01 -35.63 15.80
CA GLY A 115 28.41 -35.59 16.22
C GLY A 115 29.04 -34.20 16.35
N ILE A 116 28.27 -33.12 16.20
CA ILE A 116 28.71 -31.72 16.31
C ILE A 116 27.81 -31.04 17.36
N TYR A 117 28.36 -30.70 18.53
CA TYR A 117 27.59 -30.17 19.66
C TYR A 117 28.19 -28.87 20.20
N ASP A 118 27.35 -27.86 20.39
CA ASP A 118 27.71 -26.60 21.02
C ASP A 118 27.43 -26.68 22.52
N ASN A 119 28.48 -26.90 23.31
CA ASN A 119 28.43 -26.93 24.78
C ASN A 119 28.01 -25.58 25.42
N GLY A 120 28.17 -24.46 24.71
CA GLY A 120 27.82 -23.13 25.24
C GLY A 120 26.33 -22.83 25.14
N ASN A 121 25.67 -23.31 24.08
CA ASN A 121 24.24 -23.11 23.84
C ASN A 121 23.38 -24.37 24.03
N GLY A 122 24.00 -25.53 24.28
CA GLY A 122 23.33 -26.80 24.53
C GLY A 122 22.70 -27.46 23.30
N VAL A 123 23.15 -27.13 22.09
CA VAL A 123 22.47 -27.49 20.82
C VAL A 123 23.31 -28.41 19.92
N TYR A 124 22.62 -29.34 19.24
CA TYR A 124 23.20 -30.15 18.17
C TYR A 124 23.21 -29.40 16.84
N ILE A 125 24.36 -29.42 16.16
CA ILE A 125 24.62 -28.76 14.89
C ILE A 125 24.54 -29.79 13.76
N ALA A 126 23.86 -29.47 12.66
CA ALA A 126 23.84 -30.33 11.47
C ALA A 126 25.15 -30.19 10.70
N PHE A 127 25.52 -28.95 10.39
CA PHE A 127 26.75 -28.62 9.67
C PHE A 127 27.20 -27.17 9.91
N VAL A 128 28.46 -26.90 9.57
CA VAL A 128 29.07 -25.57 9.57
C VAL A 128 29.75 -25.33 8.22
N VAL A 129 29.60 -24.13 7.66
CA VAL A 129 30.38 -23.68 6.49
C VAL A 129 31.26 -22.50 6.91
N LEU A 130 32.56 -22.53 6.58
CA LEU A 130 33.54 -21.51 6.97
C LEU A 130 34.37 -21.01 5.76
N SER A 131 34.90 -19.80 5.85
CA SER A 131 35.92 -19.24 4.96
C SER A 131 37.15 -18.84 5.76
N LYS A 132 38.33 -19.07 5.19
CA LYS A 132 39.65 -18.68 5.75
C LYS A 132 39.94 -17.17 5.65
N GLY A 133 38.99 -16.39 5.14
CA GLY A 133 39.02 -14.94 5.17
C GLY A 133 40.27 -14.29 4.52
N PRO A 134 40.58 -13.06 4.93
CA PRO A 134 41.67 -12.26 4.37
C PRO A 134 43.06 -12.54 4.94
N ASP A 135 43.17 -13.32 6.02
CA ASP A 135 44.42 -13.74 6.68
C ASP A 135 44.84 -15.17 6.31
N PHE A 136 43.99 -15.92 5.59
CA PHE A 136 44.25 -17.26 5.04
C PHE A 136 44.43 -18.35 6.10
N THR A 137 44.19 -18.02 7.37
CA THR A 137 44.28 -18.90 8.54
C THR A 137 42.89 -19.27 9.01
N LEU A 138 42.75 -20.47 9.58
CA LEU A 138 41.55 -20.83 10.34
C LEU A 138 41.92 -20.75 11.82
N GLU A 139 41.38 -19.78 12.56
CA GLU A 139 41.67 -19.64 14.00
C GLU A 139 40.80 -20.56 14.86
N SER A 140 39.66 -20.99 14.34
CA SER A 140 38.83 -22.06 14.92
C SER A 140 39.60 -23.38 14.96
N SER A 141 39.82 -23.89 16.17
CA SER A 141 40.59 -25.12 16.40
C SER A 141 39.78 -26.37 16.02
N VAL A 142 39.81 -26.74 14.74
CA VAL A 142 39.16 -27.96 14.22
C VAL A 142 40.17 -29.12 14.21
N THR A 143 40.06 -30.02 15.18
CA THR A 143 40.86 -31.26 15.22
C THR A 143 40.26 -32.31 14.29
N GLY A 144 40.93 -32.63 13.18
CA GLY A 144 40.54 -33.73 12.29
C GLY A 144 40.75 -33.47 10.79
N THR A 145 40.89 -32.20 10.38
CA THR A 145 40.82 -31.80 8.98
C THR A 145 41.94 -32.40 8.11
N SER A 146 41.60 -33.43 7.33
CA SER A 146 42.46 -33.95 6.25
C SER A 146 42.21 -33.29 4.89
N GLY A 147 41.19 -32.42 4.78
CA GLY A 147 40.82 -31.67 3.59
C GLY A 147 39.80 -30.56 3.90
N PRO A 148 39.31 -29.82 2.87
CA PRO A 148 38.34 -28.75 3.06
C PRO A 148 36.93 -29.25 3.43
N TYR A 149 36.61 -30.51 3.16
CA TYR A 149 35.31 -31.10 3.49
C TYR A 149 35.57 -32.26 4.45
N ASP A 150 35.14 -32.13 5.70
CA ASP A 150 35.48 -33.06 6.79
C ASP A 150 34.22 -33.56 7.51
N ASN A 151 34.23 -34.85 7.83
CA ASN A 151 33.12 -35.58 8.45
C ASN A 151 33.37 -35.90 9.95
N SER A 152 34.46 -35.36 10.51
CA SER A 152 34.90 -35.60 11.88
C SER A 152 34.06 -34.87 12.94
N THR A 153 34.07 -35.42 14.15
CA THR A 153 33.30 -34.88 15.28
C THR A 153 33.95 -33.62 15.86
N PHE A 154 33.27 -32.49 15.76
CA PHE A 154 33.72 -31.20 16.26
C PHE A 154 33.63 -31.11 17.80
N THR A 155 34.76 -30.78 18.44
CA THR A 155 34.87 -30.57 19.90
C THR A 155 35.58 -29.26 20.28
N GLY A 156 35.86 -28.40 19.30
CA GLY A 156 36.54 -27.11 19.47
C GLY A 156 35.59 -25.94 19.73
N ALA A 157 36.14 -24.72 19.75
CA ALA A 157 35.36 -23.48 19.79
C ALA A 157 35.52 -22.70 18.48
N LEU A 158 34.40 -22.26 17.89
CA LEU A 158 34.41 -21.34 16.76
C LEU A 158 34.91 -19.97 17.22
N LYS A 159 35.78 -19.34 16.43
CA LYS A 159 36.32 -18.01 16.71
C LYS A 159 35.56 -16.95 15.91
N ASN A 160 35.24 -15.83 16.58
CA ASN A 160 34.56 -14.69 15.96
C ASN A 160 35.41 -13.93 14.93
N THR A 161 36.67 -14.33 14.74
CA THR A 161 37.60 -13.84 13.72
C THR A 161 37.39 -14.53 12.36
N ASP A 162 36.94 -15.79 12.35
CA ASP A 162 36.60 -16.52 11.13
C ASP A 162 35.21 -16.12 10.60
N LEU A 163 35.02 -16.18 9.29
CA LEU A 163 33.68 -16.03 8.68
C LEU A 163 33.02 -17.40 8.56
N TYR A 164 31.92 -17.62 9.29
CA TYR A 164 31.20 -18.90 9.29
C TYR A 164 29.67 -18.77 9.32
N LYS A 165 29.00 -19.87 8.99
CA LYS A 165 27.55 -20.09 9.16
C LYS A 165 27.33 -21.45 9.79
N VAL A 166 26.58 -21.49 10.89
CA VAL A 166 26.16 -22.72 11.58
C VAL A 166 24.69 -22.98 11.26
N ILE A 167 24.32 -24.21 10.95
CA ILE A 167 22.93 -24.65 10.86
C ILE A 167 22.69 -25.73 11.91
N THR A 168 21.73 -25.51 12.81
CA THR A 168 21.40 -26.49 13.85
C THR A 168 20.66 -27.70 13.26
N LEU A 169 20.75 -28.87 13.92
CA LEU A 169 19.96 -30.05 13.56
C LEU A 169 18.48 -29.71 13.46
N GLU A 170 17.98 -28.91 14.41
CA GLU A 170 16.58 -28.56 14.46
C GLU A 170 16.17 -27.56 13.37
N GLU A 171 17.01 -26.57 13.08
CA GLU A 171 16.77 -25.64 11.97
C GLU A 171 16.68 -26.38 10.63
N LEU A 172 17.56 -27.36 10.40
CA LEU A 172 17.53 -28.17 9.18
C LEU A 172 16.29 -29.06 9.09
N LYS A 173 15.88 -29.69 10.21
CA LYS A 173 14.65 -30.50 10.28
C LYS A 173 13.38 -29.68 10.01
N ASN A 174 13.31 -28.47 10.56
CA ASN A 174 12.22 -27.52 10.29
C ASN A 174 12.16 -27.14 8.81
N LYS A 175 13.31 -26.79 8.21
CA LYS A 175 13.41 -26.49 6.77
C LYS A 175 13.06 -27.69 5.88
N ALA A 176 13.28 -28.92 6.36
CA ALA A 176 12.97 -30.16 5.64
C ALA A 176 11.53 -30.68 5.79
N GLY A 177 10.66 -29.98 6.54
CA GLY A 177 9.24 -30.30 6.66
C GLY A 177 8.96 -31.59 7.43
N CYS A 178 9.77 -31.90 8.44
CA CYS A 178 9.59 -33.08 9.28
C CYS A 178 8.39 -32.89 10.24
N TYR A 179 7.22 -33.40 9.88
CA TYR A 179 5.99 -33.34 10.70
C TYR A 179 5.37 -34.74 10.86
N GLY A 180 4.99 -35.12 12.08
CA GLY A 180 4.33 -36.41 12.35
C GLY A 180 4.71 -37.04 13.69
N PRO A 181 4.37 -38.33 13.92
CA PRO A 181 4.46 -38.99 15.24
C PRO A 181 5.87 -39.13 15.85
N GLY A 182 6.92 -38.79 15.10
CA GLY A 182 8.31 -38.75 15.56
C GLY A 182 8.80 -37.37 16.05
N GLY A 183 7.90 -36.37 16.13
CA GLY A 183 8.19 -35.04 16.66
C GLY A 183 7.94 -33.94 15.64
N GLY A 184 6.85 -33.19 15.83
CA GLY A 184 6.73 -31.82 15.31
C GLY A 184 7.05 -30.84 16.44
N ARG A 185 7.91 -29.84 16.20
CA ARG A 185 8.15 -28.81 17.21
C ARG A 185 7.13 -27.69 17.14
N PHE A 186 6.74 -27.27 18.33
CA PHE A 186 6.17 -25.96 18.62
C PHE A 186 7.03 -24.83 18.02
N ALA A 187 6.41 -23.80 17.45
CA ALA A 187 7.10 -22.70 16.78
C ALA A 187 6.26 -21.40 16.75
N ILE A 188 6.95 -20.25 16.77
CA ILE A 188 6.36 -18.93 16.49
C ILE A 188 6.35 -18.69 14.97
N LEU A 189 5.16 -18.46 14.42
CA LEU A 189 4.91 -18.40 12.97
C LEU A 189 5.29 -17.06 12.34
N ASN A 190 5.25 -15.95 13.08
CA ASN A 190 5.59 -14.63 12.56
C ASN A 190 7.02 -14.61 12.01
N SER A 191 7.20 -14.17 10.77
CA SER A 191 8.53 -13.95 10.17
C SER A 191 9.16 -12.63 10.63
N SER A 192 8.34 -11.58 10.78
CA SER A 192 8.69 -10.25 11.27
C SER A 192 7.55 -9.66 12.12
N LEU A 193 7.82 -8.55 12.79
CA LEU A 193 6.79 -7.64 13.30
C LEU A 193 6.53 -6.51 12.30
N PRO A 194 5.32 -5.93 12.25
CA PRO A 194 5.08 -4.71 11.50
C PRO A 194 5.82 -3.54 12.16
N ASP A 195 6.40 -2.66 11.35
CA ASP A 195 7.01 -1.41 11.82
C ASP A 195 5.93 -0.52 12.47
N ALA A 196 6.33 0.22 13.50
CA ALA A 196 5.50 1.16 14.22
C ALA A 196 5.72 2.59 13.70
N TYR A 197 4.66 3.41 13.72
CA TYR A 197 4.69 4.74 13.14
C TYR A 197 4.16 5.79 14.12
N LEU A 198 4.90 6.89 14.25
CA LEU A 198 4.52 8.15 14.88
C LEU A 198 4.01 9.12 13.82
N SER A 199 3.11 10.06 14.15
CA SER A 199 2.69 11.11 13.20
C SER A 199 3.86 11.98 12.78
N ASP A 200 4.73 12.31 13.74
CA ASP A 200 5.95 13.07 13.60
C ASP A 200 6.97 12.63 14.68
N CYS A 201 8.23 13.04 14.60
CA CYS A 201 9.25 12.57 15.56
C CYS A 201 9.08 13.09 17.00
N ASN A 202 8.28 14.12 17.24
CA ASN A 202 8.06 14.71 18.56
C ASN A 202 6.79 14.15 19.23
N SER A 203 5.84 13.65 18.44
CA SER A 203 4.65 12.96 18.93
C SER A 203 4.99 11.76 19.82
N SER A 204 4.18 11.58 20.86
CA SER A 204 4.17 10.42 21.74
C SER A 204 2.72 10.10 22.09
N GLY A 205 2.43 8.91 22.62
CA GLY A 205 1.06 8.49 22.92
C GLY A 205 0.41 7.63 21.82
N THR A 206 1.03 7.50 20.65
CA THR A 206 0.51 6.64 19.57
C THR A 206 0.55 5.16 19.98
N THR A 207 -0.57 4.47 19.86
CA THR A 207 -0.67 3.05 20.23
C THR A 207 -0.10 2.13 19.15
N TYR A 208 0.80 1.24 19.53
CA TYR A 208 1.25 0.11 18.71
C TYR A 208 0.46 -1.15 19.04
N SER A 209 0.18 -1.99 18.03
CA SER A 209 -0.27 -3.37 18.24
C SER A 209 0.10 -4.28 17.07
N ALA A 210 0.41 -5.54 17.40
CA ALA A 210 0.68 -6.64 16.46
C ALA A 210 0.37 -7.99 17.12
N THR A 211 -0.08 -9.00 16.38
CA THR A 211 -0.39 -10.33 16.96
C THR A 211 0.72 -11.34 16.70
N ILE A 212 1.12 -12.06 17.73
CA ILE A 212 2.00 -13.23 17.64
C ILE A 212 1.16 -14.50 17.49
N TYR A 213 1.54 -15.34 16.54
CA TYR A 213 0.93 -16.63 16.27
C TYR A 213 1.94 -17.75 16.55
N ALA A 214 1.47 -18.84 17.15
CA ALA A 214 2.25 -20.06 17.35
C ALA A 214 1.49 -21.29 16.86
N ALA A 215 2.21 -22.35 16.50
CA ALA A 215 1.66 -23.65 16.16
C ALA A 215 2.62 -24.80 16.52
N GLY A 216 2.09 -26.01 16.61
CA GLY A 216 2.84 -27.21 17.02
C GLY A 216 2.80 -27.44 18.54
N GLY A 217 3.16 -28.64 18.98
CA GLY A 217 3.00 -29.09 20.36
C GLY A 217 2.89 -30.62 20.44
N VAL A 218 2.76 -31.18 21.63
CA VAL A 218 2.61 -32.64 21.82
C VAL A 218 1.15 -33.04 21.60
N PRO A 219 0.84 -34.07 20.79
CA PRO A 219 -0.54 -34.55 20.62
C PRO A 219 -1.16 -35.05 21.93
N PHE A 220 -2.47 -34.84 22.09
CA PHE A 220 -3.26 -35.27 23.24
C PHE A 220 -3.10 -36.77 23.55
N ALA A 221 -2.78 -37.11 24.80
CA ALA A 221 -3.22 -38.37 25.38
C ALA A 221 -4.71 -38.23 25.73
N THR A 222 -5.55 -39.14 25.24
CA THR A 222 -7.02 -39.02 25.30
C THR A 222 -7.57 -38.85 26.72
N GLY A 223 -8.26 -37.73 27.01
CA GLY A 223 -9.10 -37.61 28.20
C GLY A 223 -9.11 -36.27 28.96
N VAL A 224 -9.51 -35.16 28.30
CA VAL A 224 -9.79 -33.80 28.87
C VAL A 224 -8.59 -32.88 29.16
N VAL A 225 -8.52 -31.73 28.44
CA VAL A 225 -7.89 -30.44 28.89
C VAL A 225 -8.42 -29.26 28.03
N PRO A 226 -8.59 -28.06 28.62
CA PRO A 226 -8.55 -26.77 27.92
C PRO A 226 -7.39 -25.86 28.40
N SER A 227 -6.78 -24.97 27.61
CA SER A 227 -6.84 -24.75 26.14
C SER A 227 -5.81 -23.68 25.72
N GLY A 228 -5.14 -23.84 24.57
CA GLY A 228 -4.34 -22.79 23.91
C GLY A 228 -2.87 -22.68 24.32
N TYR A 229 -2.15 -21.78 23.64
CA TYR A 229 -0.77 -21.38 23.94
C TYR A 229 -0.75 -20.18 24.91
N SER A 230 0.36 -19.95 25.61
CA SER A 230 0.62 -18.68 26.31
C SER A 230 1.82 -17.93 25.74
N PHE A 231 1.86 -16.62 25.96
CA PHE A 231 2.88 -15.73 25.41
C PHE A 231 3.49 -14.81 26.48
N SER A 232 4.77 -14.50 26.33
CA SER A 232 5.53 -13.59 27.19
C SER A 232 6.60 -12.84 26.39
N LEU A 233 7.15 -11.77 26.98
CA LEU A 233 8.26 -11.00 26.41
C LEU A 233 9.50 -11.17 27.28
N ILE A 234 10.65 -11.41 26.65
CA ILE A 234 11.95 -11.46 27.31
C ILE A 234 12.63 -10.10 27.13
N SER A 235 12.82 -9.39 28.25
CA SER A 235 13.43 -8.05 28.31
C SER A 235 12.87 -7.03 27.30
N PRO A 236 11.54 -6.80 27.26
CA PRO A 236 10.95 -5.86 26.32
C PRO A 236 11.34 -4.40 26.61
N PRO A 237 11.24 -3.51 25.61
CA PRO A 237 11.19 -2.08 25.85
C PRO A 237 10.05 -1.75 26.84
N ALA A 238 10.29 -0.84 27.78
CA ALA A 238 9.35 -0.54 28.88
C ALA A 238 7.94 -0.09 28.44
N TRP A 239 7.79 0.31 27.17
CA TRP A 239 6.53 0.75 26.57
C TRP A 239 5.72 -0.37 25.89
N LEU A 240 6.29 -1.57 25.75
CA LEU A 240 5.72 -2.70 25.00
C LEU A 240 5.38 -3.88 25.92
N THR A 241 4.13 -4.35 25.83
CA THR A 241 3.61 -5.51 26.55
C THR A 241 3.07 -6.55 25.56
N ILE A 242 2.79 -7.76 26.06
CA ILE A 242 2.08 -8.81 25.32
C ILE A 242 0.96 -9.36 26.19
N ASP A 243 -0.23 -9.53 25.60
CA ASP A 243 -1.31 -10.26 26.23
C ASP A 243 -0.99 -11.77 26.23
N ASN A 244 -1.03 -12.37 27.41
CA ASN A 244 -0.55 -13.74 27.62
C ASN A 244 -1.39 -14.79 26.89
N ALA A 245 -2.70 -14.58 26.72
CA ALA A 245 -3.61 -15.59 26.16
C ALA A 245 -3.79 -15.45 24.64
N THR A 246 -3.70 -14.23 24.11
CA THR A 246 -3.98 -13.91 22.70
C THR A 246 -2.72 -13.67 21.87
N GLY A 247 -1.56 -13.47 22.52
CA GLY A 247 -0.32 -13.13 21.83
C GLY A 247 -0.29 -11.72 21.24
N VAL A 248 -1.27 -10.87 21.59
CA VAL A 248 -1.35 -9.49 21.10
C VAL A 248 -0.30 -8.64 21.81
N LEU A 249 0.72 -8.22 21.07
CA LEU A 249 1.60 -7.12 21.47
C LEU A 249 0.79 -5.82 21.49
N SER A 250 0.99 -5.02 22.53
CA SER A 250 0.40 -3.69 22.65
C SER A 250 1.33 -2.73 23.39
N GLY A 251 1.26 -1.44 23.10
CA GLY A 251 2.13 -0.47 23.75
C GLY A 251 1.89 0.96 23.31
N THR A 252 2.49 1.91 24.02
CA THR A 252 2.40 3.35 23.71
C THR A 252 3.76 3.85 23.26
N LEU A 253 3.88 4.26 21.99
CA LEU A 253 5.17 4.59 21.40
C LEU A 253 5.84 5.79 22.09
N PRO A 254 7.15 5.69 22.44
CA PRO A 254 7.94 6.83 22.85
C PRO A 254 8.21 7.74 21.65
N SER A 255 8.50 9.01 21.91
CA SER A 255 8.89 9.97 20.87
C SER A 255 10.21 9.58 20.18
N GLY A 256 10.30 9.86 18.88
CA GLY A 256 11.49 9.67 18.06
C GLY A 256 11.57 8.32 17.33
N ALA A 257 12.28 8.32 16.19
CA ALA A 257 12.55 7.10 15.45
C ALA A 257 13.62 6.24 16.16
N ALA A 258 13.38 4.93 16.24
CA ALA A 258 14.24 3.98 16.94
C ALA A 258 14.11 2.56 16.37
N SER A 259 14.95 1.63 16.83
CA SER A 259 14.83 0.20 16.50
C SER A 259 15.05 -0.63 17.75
N TYR A 260 14.18 -1.59 17.98
CA TYR A 260 14.13 -2.41 19.20
C TYR A 260 14.22 -3.88 18.84
N LEU A 261 15.09 -4.62 19.52
CA LEU A 261 15.09 -6.07 19.47
C LEU A 261 14.06 -6.57 20.48
N VAL A 262 12.99 -7.20 19.98
CA VAL A 262 11.86 -7.69 20.77
C VAL A 262 11.89 -9.21 20.75
N THR A 263 12.22 -9.84 21.88
CA THR A 263 12.20 -11.30 22.00
C THR A 263 10.88 -11.75 22.60
N VAL A 264 10.06 -12.42 21.79
CA VAL A 264 8.82 -13.06 22.25
C VAL A 264 9.11 -14.51 22.59
N GLN A 265 8.58 -14.97 23.71
CA GLN A 265 8.50 -16.39 24.05
C GLN A 265 7.04 -16.83 23.96
N ALA A 266 6.80 -17.96 23.30
CA ALA A 266 5.55 -18.69 23.38
C ALA A 266 5.78 -19.95 24.24
N SER A 267 4.74 -20.42 24.91
CA SER A 267 4.72 -21.62 25.75
C SER A 267 3.49 -22.48 25.42
N ASP A 268 3.69 -23.78 25.29
CA ASP A 268 2.61 -24.75 25.12
C ASP A 268 2.05 -25.16 26.48
N ASN A 269 0.84 -24.70 26.81
CA ASN A 269 0.17 -24.97 28.08
C ASN A 269 -0.55 -26.34 28.11
N GLN A 270 -0.42 -27.15 27.06
CA GLN A 270 -1.20 -28.39 26.89
C GLN A 270 -0.61 -29.62 27.58
N THR A 271 0.54 -29.53 28.26
CA THR A 271 1.12 -30.65 29.04
C THR A 271 1.78 -30.20 30.34
N THR A 272 2.07 -31.14 31.24
CA THR A 272 2.82 -30.91 32.50
C THR A 272 4.29 -30.56 32.30
N ALA A 273 4.82 -30.67 31.07
CA ALA A 273 6.16 -30.22 30.70
C ALA A 273 6.02 -29.05 29.72
N VAL A 274 6.08 -27.82 30.24
CA VAL A 274 5.88 -26.59 29.45
C VAL A 274 7.00 -26.45 28.42
N ASN A 275 6.69 -26.73 27.15
CA ASN A 275 7.60 -26.50 26.04
C ASN A 275 7.57 -25.00 25.68
N THR A 276 8.73 -24.35 25.70
CA THR A 276 8.84 -22.91 25.36
C THR A 276 9.67 -22.69 24.11
N MET A 277 9.29 -21.72 23.28
CA MET A 277 10.01 -21.31 22.08
C MET A 277 10.13 -19.79 22.01
N SER A 278 11.33 -19.28 21.77
CA SER A 278 11.61 -17.84 21.71
C SER A 278 12.04 -17.40 20.32
N LYS A 279 11.61 -16.20 19.90
CA LYS A 279 11.99 -15.58 18.63
C LYS A 279 12.21 -14.09 18.81
N THR A 280 13.35 -13.59 18.32
CA THR A 280 13.70 -12.17 18.35
C THR A 280 13.33 -11.50 17.03
N PHE A 281 12.63 -10.37 17.13
CA PHE A 281 12.20 -9.52 16.03
C PHE A 281 12.90 -8.16 16.10
N ASN A 282 13.13 -7.52 14.95
CA ASN A 282 13.59 -6.14 14.89
C ASN A 282 12.40 -5.22 14.61
N LEU A 283 11.85 -4.60 15.65
CA LEU A 283 10.73 -3.67 15.59
C LEU A 283 11.25 -2.24 15.41
N LYS A 284 10.93 -1.60 14.28
CA LYS A 284 11.35 -0.22 14.01
C LYS A 284 10.21 0.75 14.33
N VAL A 285 10.50 1.78 15.10
CA VAL A 285 9.64 2.95 15.28
C VAL A 285 10.11 4.01 14.29
N ARG A 286 9.20 4.52 13.47
CA ARG A 286 9.48 5.48 12.39
C ARG A 286 8.60 6.72 12.58
N CYS A 287 9.11 7.87 12.15
CA CYS A 287 8.34 9.10 12.07
C CYS A 287 7.65 9.22 10.72
N GLY A 288 6.43 9.75 10.72
CA GLY A 288 5.54 9.79 9.56
C GLY A 288 4.92 8.42 9.32
N THR A 289 3.60 8.30 9.43
CA THR A 289 2.89 7.09 8.98
C THR A 289 2.85 7.10 7.45
N PRO A 290 3.44 6.11 6.75
CA PRO A 290 3.41 6.08 5.30
C PRO A 290 1.98 5.87 4.80
N PRO A 291 1.66 6.32 3.57
CA PRO A 291 0.43 5.96 2.90
C PRO A 291 0.22 4.44 2.88
N GLN A 292 -1.01 4.00 3.09
CA GLN A 292 -1.35 2.58 3.22
C GLN A 292 -0.96 1.85 1.91
N GLY A 293 -0.27 0.71 2.04
CA GLY A 293 0.28 -0.05 0.91
C GLY A 293 1.61 0.45 0.34
N ALA A 294 2.13 1.62 0.73
CA ALA A 294 3.34 2.19 0.13
C ALA A 294 4.56 1.25 0.22
N GLN A 295 5.05 0.81 -0.94
CA GLN A 295 6.26 -0.02 -1.08
C GLN A 295 7.54 0.81 -0.88
N ILE A 296 7.45 2.12 -1.17
CA ILE A 296 8.52 3.11 -0.99
C ILE A 296 7.86 4.36 -0.42
N SER A 297 8.43 4.97 0.62
CA SER A 297 7.87 6.17 1.26
C SER A 297 8.95 7.07 1.84
N PHE A 298 8.63 8.34 2.12
CA PHE A 298 9.58 9.21 2.83
C PHE A 298 9.84 8.70 4.26
N ALA A 299 8.80 8.23 4.96
CA ALA A 299 8.92 7.61 6.29
C ALA A 299 9.98 6.50 6.35
N SER A 300 10.05 5.65 5.31
CA SER A 300 10.98 4.52 5.25
C SER A 300 12.25 4.75 4.44
N ASN A 301 12.24 5.68 3.49
CA ASN A 301 13.25 5.77 2.43
C ASN A 301 13.72 7.19 2.07
N ILE A 302 13.32 8.25 2.78
CA ILE A 302 13.70 9.65 2.45
C ILE A 302 15.21 9.83 2.21
N GLY A 303 16.06 9.25 3.05
CA GLY A 303 17.53 9.30 2.91
C GLY A 303 18.12 8.49 1.75
N ARG A 304 17.28 7.86 0.90
CA ARG A 304 17.69 7.23 -0.35
C ARG A 304 17.50 8.13 -1.56
N PHE A 305 16.74 9.23 -1.45
CA PHE A 305 16.49 10.13 -2.58
C PHE A 305 17.77 10.93 -2.90
N SER A 306 18.19 10.83 -4.16
CA SER A 306 19.39 11.48 -4.68
C SER A 306 19.03 12.89 -5.15
N GLN A 307 19.48 13.89 -4.40
CA GLN A 307 19.36 15.30 -4.77
C GLN A 307 20.37 15.68 -5.85
N THR A 308 19.98 16.53 -6.79
CA THR A 308 20.89 17.19 -7.73
C THR A 308 20.35 18.58 -8.08
N GLY A 309 21.25 19.49 -8.47
CA GLY A 309 20.94 20.89 -8.68
C GLY A 309 20.90 21.68 -7.37
N SER A 310 20.25 22.84 -7.40
CA SER A 310 20.09 23.72 -6.23
C SER A 310 18.60 23.91 -5.90
N GLY A 311 18.30 24.44 -4.71
CA GLY A 311 16.93 24.66 -4.24
C GLY A 311 16.20 23.43 -3.69
N VAL A 312 16.76 22.23 -3.84
CA VAL A 312 16.13 20.97 -3.40
C VAL A 312 16.83 20.41 -2.17
N VAL A 313 16.13 20.35 -1.04
CA VAL A 313 16.62 19.91 0.28
C VAL A 313 15.83 18.71 0.80
N VAL A 314 16.51 17.58 1.02
CA VAL A 314 15.96 16.40 1.68
C VAL A 314 16.03 16.58 3.20
N ASP A 315 14.90 16.80 3.85
CA ASP A 315 14.81 16.85 5.31
C ASP A 315 14.58 15.45 5.88
N THR A 316 15.68 14.86 6.38
CA THR A 316 15.65 13.52 6.98
C THR A 316 15.02 13.48 8.37
N ALA A 317 14.81 14.61 9.04
CA ALA A 317 14.14 14.71 10.33
C ALA A 317 12.61 14.84 10.15
N LEU A 318 12.18 15.79 9.31
CA LEU A 318 10.76 16.02 8.99
C LEU A 318 10.18 14.96 8.03
N LYS A 319 11.01 14.10 7.44
CA LYS A 319 10.62 13.13 6.39
C LYS A 319 9.95 13.84 5.21
N ALA A 320 10.53 14.96 4.81
CA ALA A 320 10.00 15.85 3.80
C ALA A 320 11.07 16.20 2.76
N LEU A 321 10.61 16.70 1.61
CA LEU A 321 11.44 17.29 0.58
C LEU A 321 11.02 18.75 0.44
N VAL A 322 11.95 19.68 0.65
CA VAL A 322 11.75 21.11 0.40
C VAL A 322 12.29 21.42 -0.99
N LEU A 323 11.46 22.03 -1.82
CA LEU A 323 11.80 22.59 -3.12
C LEU A 323 11.89 24.13 -2.97
N GLY A 324 12.53 24.81 -3.91
CA GLY A 324 12.84 26.25 -3.87
C GLY A 324 14.01 26.54 -2.94
N ASN A 325 13.80 26.33 -1.63
CA ASN A 325 14.73 26.62 -0.53
C ASN A 325 15.50 27.95 -0.71
N GLY A 326 14.80 29.03 -1.10
CA GLY A 326 15.39 30.36 -1.31
C GLY A 326 16.36 30.49 -2.50
N ALA A 327 16.48 29.47 -3.35
CA ALA A 327 17.29 29.52 -4.54
C ALA A 327 16.54 30.21 -5.69
N LEU A 328 17.28 30.95 -6.52
CA LEU A 328 16.74 31.70 -7.65
C LEU A 328 17.37 31.21 -8.96
N SER A 329 16.58 31.20 -10.03
CA SER A 329 17.02 30.97 -11.41
C SER A 329 17.82 29.67 -11.59
N THR A 330 17.46 28.65 -10.81
CA THR A 330 18.13 27.36 -10.75
C THR A 330 17.18 26.20 -11.01
N ALA A 331 17.72 25.01 -11.26
CA ALA A 331 16.96 23.78 -11.38
C ALA A 331 17.41 22.80 -10.30
N GLY A 332 16.49 21.98 -9.84
CA GLY A 332 16.79 20.92 -8.89
C GLY A 332 15.86 19.73 -9.05
N CYS A 333 16.34 18.57 -8.62
CA CYS A 333 15.57 17.34 -8.67
C CYS A 333 15.98 16.39 -7.53
N SER A 334 15.04 15.53 -7.13
CA SER A 334 15.23 14.51 -6.10
C SER A 334 14.69 13.18 -6.59
N TRP A 335 15.58 12.28 -7.01
CA TRP A 335 15.22 11.00 -7.63
C TRP A 335 15.40 9.82 -6.70
N TYR A 336 14.44 8.90 -6.71
CA TYR A 336 14.66 7.58 -6.13
C TYR A 336 15.60 6.75 -7.04
N PRO A 337 16.71 6.19 -6.53
CA PRO A 337 17.79 5.69 -7.38
C PRO A 337 17.58 4.28 -7.95
N ASP A 338 16.77 3.43 -7.31
CA ASP A 338 16.54 2.08 -7.83
C ASP A 338 15.48 2.11 -8.94
N ASN A 339 15.73 1.35 -10.01
CA ASN A 339 14.74 1.12 -11.05
C ASN A 339 13.50 0.39 -10.50
N LYS A 340 12.32 0.75 -11.03
CA LYS A 340 11.05 0.09 -10.77
C LYS A 340 10.41 -0.31 -12.08
N THR A 341 9.95 -1.56 -12.17
CA THR A 341 9.28 -2.07 -13.36
C THR A 341 7.87 -1.49 -13.44
N LEU A 342 7.56 -0.82 -14.55
CA LEU A 342 6.23 -0.29 -14.87
C LEU A 342 5.49 -1.18 -15.87
N LEU A 343 6.21 -2.02 -16.64
CA LEU A 343 5.58 -2.97 -17.56
C LEU A 343 4.67 -3.97 -16.81
N GLY A 344 3.41 -4.03 -17.21
CA GLY A 344 2.40 -4.89 -16.56
C GLY A 344 2.10 -4.51 -15.10
N LYS A 345 2.40 -3.27 -14.68
CA LYS A 345 2.13 -2.75 -13.34
C LYS A 345 1.26 -1.50 -13.38
N THR A 346 0.42 -1.34 -12.35
CA THR A 346 -0.15 -0.04 -12.00
C THR A 346 0.79 0.63 -10.99
N MET A 347 1.34 1.79 -11.32
CA MET A 347 2.01 2.63 -10.31
C MET A 347 0.96 3.50 -9.62
N ARG A 348 1.00 3.58 -8.30
CA ARG A 348 0.22 4.54 -7.51
C ARG A 348 1.16 5.34 -6.61
N ALA A 349 0.94 6.64 -6.51
CA ALA A 349 1.66 7.54 -5.64
C ALA A 349 0.68 8.45 -4.89
N TYR A 350 1.04 8.82 -3.67
CA TYR A 350 0.37 9.82 -2.85
C TYR A 350 1.42 10.70 -2.18
N PHE A 351 1.13 11.98 -2.01
CA PHE A 351 1.90 12.91 -1.20
C PHE A 351 1.03 14.09 -0.76
N ASN A 352 1.49 14.77 0.29
CA ASN A 352 1.01 16.09 0.64
C ASN A 352 1.99 17.14 0.10
N PHE A 353 1.49 18.30 -0.31
CA PHE A 353 2.32 19.46 -0.63
C PHE A 353 1.76 20.74 -0.02
N LYS A 354 2.63 21.72 0.19
CA LYS A 354 2.27 23.06 0.67
C LYS A 354 3.26 24.09 0.10
N PHE A 355 2.73 25.15 -0.49
CA PHE A 355 3.45 26.37 -0.85
C PHE A 355 3.69 27.23 0.41
N ALA A 356 4.83 27.91 0.51
CA ALA A 356 5.21 28.59 1.77
C ALA A 356 4.66 30.02 1.84
N ASN A 357 4.64 30.70 0.71
CA ASN A 357 3.94 31.97 0.54
C ASN A 357 2.43 31.74 0.43
N THR A 358 1.67 32.82 0.66
CA THR A 358 0.22 32.82 0.51
C THR A 358 -0.19 34.03 -0.30
N GLU A 359 -0.75 33.82 -1.48
CA GLU A 359 -1.10 34.90 -2.41
C GLU A 359 -2.61 34.90 -2.68
N THR A 360 -3.25 36.07 -2.56
CA THR A 360 -4.69 36.23 -2.83
C THR A 360 -4.89 36.83 -4.23
N GLY A 361 -4.79 36.00 -5.29
CA GLY A 361 -4.91 36.47 -6.67
C GLY A 361 -4.84 35.37 -7.73
N PHE A 362 -4.65 35.78 -8.99
CA PHE A 362 -4.36 34.92 -10.15
C PHE A 362 -2.99 35.24 -10.78
N THR A 363 -2.19 36.08 -10.13
CA THR A 363 -0.93 36.63 -10.64
C THR A 363 0.18 36.34 -9.65
N ASP A 364 0.57 35.06 -9.57
CA ASP A 364 1.72 34.63 -8.79
C ASP A 364 3.03 34.75 -9.61
N PHE A 365 4.12 34.96 -8.87
CA PHE A 365 5.50 35.02 -9.35
C PHE A 365 6.33 33.78 -8.98
N GLY A 366 5.81 32.90 -8.13
CA GLY A 366 6.40 31.68 -7.61
C GLY A 366 6.65 30.60 -8.64
N ASP A 367 7.10 29.45 -8.13
CA ASP A 367 7.70 28.39 -8.92
C ASP A 367 7.03 27.05 -8.61
N GLY A 368 6.41 26.43 -9.61
CA GLY A 368 5.79 25.12 -9.50
C GLY A 368 6.76 23.94 -9.32
N PHE A 369 6.20 22.74 -9.34
CA PHE A 369 6.96 21.48 -9.31
C PHE A 369 6.30 20.40 -10.15
N THR A 370 7.04 19.32 -10.40
CA THR A 370 6.46 18.10 -10.98
C THR A 370 6.75 16.86 -10.14
N PHE A 371 5.80 15.93 -10.11
CA PHE A 371 6.09 14.53 -9.79
C PHE A 371 6.32 13.78 -11.11
N ALA A 372 7.57 13.38 -11.33
CA ALA A 372 8.04 12.91 -12.62
C ALA A 372 8.45 11.42 -12.61
N LEU A 373 8.32 10.80 -13.77
CA LEU A 373 8.90 9.52 -14.14
C LEU A 373 9.88 9.71 -15.28
N MET A 374 11.07 9.11 -15.16
CA MET A 374 12.06 9.03 -16.23
C MET A 374 12.47 7.59 -16.49
N THR A 375 13.11 7.33 -17.62
CA THR A 375 13.60 6.00 -18.00
C THR A 375 14.63 5.51 -16.99
N GLY A 376 14.59 4.23 -16.64
CA GLY A 376 15.47 3.64 -15.61
C GLY A 376 16.96 3.65 -15.97
N GLY A 377 17.30 3.87 -17.24
CA GLY A 377 18.68 4.06 -17.70
C GLY A 377 19.29 5.41 -17.29
N ASN A 378 18.47 6.43 -16.99
CA ASN A 378 18.97 7.77 -16.69
C ASN A 378 19.68 7.85 -15.34
N ALA A 379 20.73 8.66 -15.26
CA ALA A 379 21.40 8.97 -13.99
C ALA A 379 20.50 9.83 -13.09
N THR A 380 20.61 9.68 -11.77
CA THR A 380 19.91 10.55 -10.81
C THR A 380 20.47 11.97 -10.75
N SER A 381 21.56 12.24 -11.47
CA SER A 381 22.12 13.58 -11.67
C SER A 381 21.43 14.38 -12.78
N VAL A 382 20.39 13.82 -13.41
CA VAL A 382 19.66 14.45 -14.52
C VAL A 382 18.46 15.23 -13.95
N CYS A 383 18.53 16.55 -14.00
CA CYS A 383 17.38 17.44 -13.81
C CYS A 383 17.07 18.15 -15.14
N GLY A 384 15.87 18.73 -15.29
CA GLY A 384 15.56 19.67 -16.36
C GLY A 384 16.08 21.08 -16.07
N ASN A 385 15.43 22.08 -16.66
CA ASN A 385 15.87 23.48 -16.65
C ASN A 385 15.24 24.33 -15.54
N SER A 386 15.82 25.52 -15.34
CA SER A 386 15.35 26.56 -14.42
C SER A 386 14.23 27.42 -14.99
N GLY A 387 13.61 28.25 -14.15
CA GLY A 387 12.50 29.13 -14.52
C GLY A 387 11.19 28.35 -14.76
N PRO A 388 10.33 28.80 -15.68
CA PRO A 388 9.02 28.18 -15.97
C PRO A 388 9.12 26.75 -16.54
N ASP A 389 10.30 26.15 -16.60
CA ASP A 389 10.52 24.80 -17.10
C ASP A 389 10.29 23.71 -16.03
N LEU A 390 9.96 24.10 -14.78
CA LEU A 390 9.69 23.29 -13.58
C LEU A 390 10.68 22.12 -13.33
N GLY A 391 11.91 22.27 -13.82
CA GLY A 391 12.90 21.20 -13.78
C GLY A 391 12.52 19.98 -14.63
N PHE A 392 11.54 20.08 -15.53
CA PHE A 392 11.04 18.99 -16.39
C PHE A 392 11.26 19.21 -17.89
N ALA A 393 11.43 20.46 -18.36
CA ALA A 393 11.45 20.75 -19.79
C ALA A 393 12.79 20.48 -20.53
N ASN A 394 12.72 20.64 -21.86
CA ASN A 394 13.82 20.74 -22.82
C ASN A 394 14.63 19.44 -23.07
N GLY A 395 14.01 18.28 -22.85
CA GLY A 395 14.58 16.99 -23.26
C GLY A 395 15.66 16.41 -22.34
N THR A 396 16.14 17.14 -21.33
CA THR A 396 17.24 16.69 -20.44
C THR A 396 16.89 15.43 -19.66
N ILE A 397 15.64 15.31 -19.18
CA ILE A 397 15.08 14.10 -18.53
C ILE A 397 14.76 12.99 -19.56
N GLY A 398 14.80 13.31 -20.85
CA GLY A 398 14.59 12.39 -21.96
C GLY A 398 13.15 12.38 -22.47
N THR A 399 13.02 12.19 -23.78
CA THR A 399 11.77 12.24 -24.57
C THR A 399 10.76 11.10 -24.27
N ASN A 400 11.07 10.24 -23.31
CA ASN A 400 10.19 9.14 -22.89
C ASN A 400 9.58 9.38 -21.49
N SER A 401 9.88 10.51 -20.85
CA SER A 401 9.43 10.85 -19.50
C SER A 401 7.95 11.27 -19.43
N LEU A 402 7.41 11.29 -18.22
CA LEU A 402 6.04 11.68 -17.88
C LEU A 402 6.06 12.48 -16.59
N ALA A 403 5.17 13.45 -16.41
CA ALA A 403 4.96 14.04 -15.10
C ALA A 403 3.52 14.51 -14.89
N VAL A 404 3.16 14.64 -13.60
CA VAL A 404 2.07 15.52 -13.17
C VAL A 404 2.71 16.81 -12.67
N GLU A 405 2.21 17.91 -13.19
CA GLU A 405 2.70 19.26 -13.00
C GLU A 405 1.71 20.02 -12.12
N VAL A 406 2.26 20.76 -11.16
CA VAL A 406 1.52 21.71 -10.32
C VAL A 406 2.25 23.04 -10.48
N ASP A 407 1.68 23.92 -11.28
CA ASP A 407 2.27 25.22 -11.58
C ASP A 407 1.43 26.35 -11.00
N THR A 408 2.10 27.31 -10.38
CA THR A 408 1.50 28.55 -9.86
C THR A 408 1.78 29.73 -10.79
N ARG A 409 2.75 29.62 -11.69
CA ARG A 409 3.22 30.72 -12.50
C ARG A 409 2.25 31.12 -13.62
N SER A 410 1.90 32.41 -13.65
CA SER A 410 1.17 33.03 -14.77
C SER A 410 2.11 33.36 -15.93
N ASP A 411 2.37 32.41 -16.84
CA ASP A 411 3.06 32.73 -18.10
C ASP A 411 2.09 33.47 -19.04
N ASN A 412 2.08 34.80 -18.93
CA ASN A 412 1.22 35.67 -19.71
C ASN A 412 1.57 35.54 -21.21
N ALA A 413 0.70 34.86 -21.98
CA ALA A 413 0.87 34.47 -23.39
C ALA A 413 1.19 35.61 -24.39
N THR A 414 1.26 36.85 -23.93
CA THR A 414 1.63 38.04 -24.70
C THR A 414 3.11 38.45 -24.57
N SER A 415 3.86 37.96 -23.56
CA SER A 415 5.18 38.49 -23.23
C SER A 415 6.35 37.94 -24.05
N ASN A 416 6.17 36.87 -24.84
CA ASN A 416 7.21 36.35 -25.72
C ASN A 416 6.66 35.68 -27.00
N PRO A 417 6.64 36.39 -28.14
CA PRO A 417 6.22 35.81 -29.43
C PRO A 417 7.15 34.73 -30.02
N SER A 418 8.27 34.40 -29.35
CA SER A 418 9.31 33.51 -29.89
C SER A 418 9.36 32.11 -29.26
N ASN A 419 8.68 31.88 -28.12
CA ASN A 419 8.50 30.54 -27.56
C ASN A 419 7.02 30.12 -27.71
N ASN A 420 6.75 29.12 -28.55
CA ASN A 420 5.41 28.66 -28.89
C ASN A 420 4.73 27.86 -27.73
N LYS A 421 5.04 28.18 -26.47
CA LYS A 421 4.53 27.55 -25.27
C LYS A 421 3.14 28.11 -24.97
N SER A 422 2.09 27.34 -25.25
CA SER A 422 0.71 27.80 -25.07
C SER A 422 0.21 27.54 -23.64
N ASP A 423 0.92 28.05 -22.67
CA ASP A 423 0.69 27.79 -21.24
C ASP A 423 -0.52 28.57 -20.69
N PRO A 424 -1.26 28.05 -19.68
CA PRO A 424 -2.31 28.80 -19.01
C PRO A 424 -1.75 30.00 -18.24
N ALA A 425 -2.36 31.17 -18.42
CA ALA A 425 -2.00 32.39 -17.69
C ALA A 425 -2.47 32.41 -16.21
N ASN A 426 -2.83 31.27 -15.63
CA ASN A 426 -3.25 31.12 -14.23
C ASN A 426 -2.63 29.85 -13.64
N ASN A 427 -2.49 29.80 -12.31
CA ASN A 427 -2.16 28.60 -11.54
C ASN A 427 -3.00 27.41 -12.03
N HIS A 428 -2.36 26.28 -12.31
CA HIS A 428 -3.00 25.12 -12.91
C HIS A 428 -2.32 23.80 -12.52
N ILE A 429 -3.04 22.71 -12.76
CA ILE A 429 -2.53 21.35 -12.60
C ILE A 429 -2.56 20.71 -13.98
N ALA A 430 -1.51 20.01 -14.35
CA ALA A 430 -1.33 19.45 -15.67
C ALA A 430 -0.79 18.01 -15.67
N SER A 431 -0.91 17.37 -16.82
CA SER A 431 -0.11 16.20 -17.16
C SER A 431 0.70 16.49 -18.42
N VAL A 432 2.00 16.23 -18.33
CA VAL A 432 2.99 16.52 -19.37
C VAL A 432 3.83 15.28 -19.66
N GLY A 433 4.47 15.27 -20.83
CA GLY A 433 5.23 14.12 -21.33
C GLY A 433 6.43 14.53 -22.15
N ALA A 434 7.32 13.56 -22.41
CA ALA A 434 8.50 13.71 -23.25
C ALA A 434 9.46 14.86 -22.87
N ALA A 435 9.54 15.20 -21.57
CA ALA A 435 10.31 16.33 -21.05
C ALA A 435 9.95 17.65 -21.74
N ASN A 436 8.64 17.85 -21.98
CA ASN A 436 8.06 19.00 -22.65
C ASN A 436 6.88 19.53 -21.81
N ASN A 437 6.96 20.80 -21.39
CA ASN A 437 5.93 21.48 -20.61
C ASN A 437 5.01 22.37 -21.46
N THR A 438 4.94 22.17 -22.78
CA THR A 438 3.98 22.92 -23.61
C THR A 438 2.60 22.27 -23.61
N HIS A 439 1.62 23.05 -23.18
CA HIS A 439 0.20 22.83 -23.41
C HIS A 439 -0.21 23.22 -24.84
N SER A 440 -1.31 22.68 -25.35
CA SER A 440 -1.77 22.88 -26.74
C SER A 440 -2.89 23.92 -26.91
N SER A 441 -2.60 24.96 -27.69
CA SER A 441 -3.60 25.99 -28.03
C SER A 441 -4.58 25.49 -29.10
N PRO A 442 -5.88 25.85 -29.04
CA PRO A 442 -6.53 26.74 -28.09
C PRO A 442 -7.39 26.03 -27.01
N ASN A 443 -7.36 24.70 -26.93
CA ASN A 443 -8.25 23.90 -26.07
C ASN A 443 -7.56 22.69 -25.40
N ALA A 444 -6.39 22.86 -24.78
CA ALA A 444 -5.69 21.83 -23.99
C ALA A 444 -6.35 21.47 -22.64
N ALA A 445 -7.69 21.51 -22.59
CA ALA A 445 -8.44 20.88 -21.51
C ALA A 445 -8.09 19.40 -21.44
N CYS A 446 -7.66 18.91 -20.27
CA CYS A 446 -7.70 17.48 -20.02
C CYS A 446 -9.16 17.02 -20.17
N PRO A 447 -9.50 16.19 -21.16
CA PRO A 447 -10.89 15.91 -21.44
C PRO A 447 -11.48 15.11 -20.28
N ALA A 448 -12.74 15.38 -19.95
CA ALA A 448 -13.52 14.58 -19.01
C ALA A 448 -13.94 13.25 -19.65
N GLY A 449 -12.97 12.44 -20.07
CA GLY A 449 -13.09 11.21 -20.86
C GLY A 449 -11.81 10.94 -21.67
N PRO A 450 -11.65 9.75 -22.26
CA PRO A 450 -10.55 9.50 -23.20
C PRO A 450 -10.76 10.35 -24.46
N ALA A 451 -9.93 11.36 -24.69
CA ALA A 451 -9.83 11.93 -26.03
C ALA A 451 -9.17 10.90 -26.96
N PRO A 452 -9.67 10.73 -28.20
CA PRO A 452 -8.89 10.05 -29.23
C PRO A 452 -7.55 10.78 -29.40
N LEU A 453 -6.46 10.03 -29.61
CA LEU A 453 -5.06 10.52 -29.69
C LEU A 453 -4.76 11.45 -30.90
N ASN A 454 -5.78 12.06 -31.50
CA ASN A 454 -5.72 12.72 -32.80
C ASN A 454 -5.29 14.20 -32.70
N ALA A 455 -4.24 14.49 -31.93
CA ALA A 455 -3.32 15.60 -32.12
C ALA A 455 -2.13 15.46 -31.14
N ILE A 456 -0.94 15.26 -31.72
CA ILE A 456 0.40 15.47 -31.12
C ILE A 456 0.67 14.68 -29.79
N PRO A 457 1.41 13.54 -29.86
CA PRO A 457 1.62 12.64 -28.71
C PRO A 457 2.57 13.18 -27.62
N TYR A 458 3.00 14.44 -27.71
CA TYR A 458 3.97 15.09 -26.82
C TYR A 458 3.44 16.36 -26.14
N GLU A 459 2.17 16.71 -26.35
CA GLU A 459 1.56 17.89 -25.74
C GLU A 459 0.93 17.56 -24.38
N GLY A 460 1.08 18.48 -23.44
CA GLY A 460 0.42 18.42 -22.15
C GLY A 460 -1.09 18.71 -22.24
N CYS A 461 -1.81 18.40 -21.17
CA CYS A 461 -3.15 18.96 -20.93
C CYS A 461 -3.24 19.44 -19.48
N TYR A 462 -4.12 20.42 -19.24
CA TYR A 462 -4.34 20.99 -17.92
C TYR A 462 -5.80 20.92 -17.46
N TYR A 463 -6.00 21.03 -16.15
CA TYR A 463 -7.30 21.20 -15.53
C TYR A 463 -7.80 22.64 -15.77
N THR A 464 -8.93 22.80 -16.46
CA THR A 464 -9.34 24.10 -17.04
C THR A 464 -9.88 25.13 -16.06
N SER A 465 -10.18 24.75 -14.82
CA SER A 465 -10.57 25.72 -13.79
C SER A 465 -9.30 26.18 -13.08
N ALA A 466 -9.11 27.50 -12.98
CA ALA A 466 -7.93 28.07 -12.34
C ALA A 466 -7.76 27.53 -10.91
N ALA A 467 -6.56 27.00 -10.62
CA ALA A 467 -6.20 26.41 -9.33
C ALA A 467 -5.70 27.47 -8.34
N ALA A 468 -6.41 28.60 -8.25
CA ALA A 468 -6.07 29.75 -7.40
C ALA A 468 -6.13 29.48 -5.87
N TRP A 469 -6.38 28.22 -5.50
CA TRP A 469 -6.34 27.73 -4.12
C TRP A 469 -5.01 27.05 -3.77
N LEU A 470 -4.11 26.78 -4.74
CA LEU A 470 -2.82 26.12 -4.50
C LEU A 470 -1.91 26.89 -3.51
N GLU A 471 -2.11 28.20 -3.40
CA GLU A 471 -1.32 29.12 -2.57
C GLU A 471 -2.15 29.73 -1.43
N ASP A 472 -3.16 29.01 -0.94
CA ASP A 472 -3.98 29.42 0.21
C ASP A 472 -3.29 29.19 1.58
N GLY A 473 -2.04 28.72 1.55
CA GLY A 473 -1.23 28.39 2.71
C GLY A 473 -1.67 27.13 3.46
N GLN A 474 -2.59 26.34 2.92
CA GLN A 474 -2.97 25.04 3.47
C GLN A 474 -2.02 23.93 2.98
N THR A 475 -2.32 22.70 3.39
CA THR A 475 -1.63 21.51 2.91
C THR A 475 -2.60 20.74 2.03
N HIS A 476 -2.24 20.63 0.75
CA HIS A 476 -3.02 19.90 -0.25
C HIS A 476 -2.59 18.44 -0.30
N SER A 477 -3.54 17.55 -0.59
CA SER A 477 -3.25 16.14 -0.86
C SER A 477 -3.19 15.89 -2.36
N ALA A 478 -2.30 15.02 -2.81
CA ALA A 478 -2.22 14.59 -4.21
C ALA A 478 -2.18 13.07 -4.29
N ARG A 479 -2.93 12.50 -5.24
CA ARG A 479 -2.84 11.09 -5.66
C ARG A 479 -2.61 11.02 -7.16
N ILE A 480 -1.73 10.12 -7.58
CA ILE A 480 -1.42 9.86 -8.99
C ILE A 480 -1.47 8.35 -9.22
N GLU A 481 -2.15 7.92 -10.28
CA GLU A 481 -2.19 6.52 -10.72
C GLU A 481 -1.82 6.43 -12.21
N LEU A 482 -0.83 5.59 -12.54
CA LEU A 482 -0.41 5.31 -13.92
C LEU A 482 -0.73 3.85 -14.30
N ARG A 483 -1.86 3.71 -14.98
CA ARG A 483 -2.42 2.51 -15.63
C ARG A 483 -1.68 2.03 -16.89
N ASN A 484 -0.60 1.26 -16.81
CA ASN A 484 0.08 0.74 -18.01
C ASN A 484 -0.58 -0.54 -18.58
N GLY A 485 -0.96 -0.56 -19.86
CA GLY A 485 -1.58 -1.72 -20.51
C GLY A 485 -2.79 -1.39 -21.39
N TYR A 486 -2.94 -0.15 -21.85
CA TYR A 486 -4.06 0.28 -22.68
C TYR A 486 -3.80 0.11 -24.19
N ASP A 487 -4.87 -0.10 -24.95
CA ASP A 487 -4.85 0.06 -26.40
C ASP A 487 -4.54 1.51 -26.83
N SER A 488 -4.25 1.69 -28.12
CA SER A 488 -4.02 3.01 -28.72
C SER A 488 -5.24 3.92 -28.72
N ALA A 489 -6.44 3.37 -28.47
CA ALA A 489 -7.66 4.16 -28.30
C ALA A 489 -7.86 4.64 -26.85
N CYS A 490 -7.04 4.15 -25.91
CA CYS A 490 -7.21 4.27 -24.46
C CYS A 490 -8.61 3.89 -23.94
N ASN A 491 -9.25 2.93 -24.60
CA ASN A 491 -10.58 2.42 -24.28
C ASN A 491 -10.51 1.01 -23.69
N THR A 492 -9.55 0.20 -24.13
CA THR A 492 -9.39 -1.17 -23.66
C THR A 492 -8.04 -1.36 -22.97
N PHE A 493 -8.09 -1.45 -21.64
CA PHE A 493 -7.02 -1.97 -20.80
C PHE A 493 -6.91 -3.51 -20.92
N ASP A 494 -5.76 -4.03 -21.34
CA ASP A 494 -5.43 -5.46 -21.31
C ASP A 494 -4.27 -5.72 -20.34
N ASN A 495 -4.65 -6.24 -19.18
CA ASN A 495 -3.80 -6.53 -18.03
C ASN A 495 -2.71 -7.57 -18.34
N ASN A 496 -2.91 -8.44 -19.34
CA ASN A 496 -1.95 -9.45 -19.78
C ASN A 496 -1.05 -8.95 -20.93
N SER A 497 -1.30 -7.75 -21.45
CA SER A 497 -0.61 -7.24 -22.62
C SER A 497 0.81 -6.76 -22.28
N THR A 498 1.80 -7.59 -22.59
CA THR A 498 3.22 -7.20 -22.62
C THR A 498 3.59 -6.42 -23.88
N THR A 499 2.67 -6.33 -24.84
CA THR A 499 2.82 -5.67 -26.15
C THR A 499 2.07 -4.34 -26.24
N SER A 500 1.08 -4.11 -25.38
CA SER A 500 0.46 -2.81 -25.17
C SER A 500 1.51 -1.79 -24.74
N ARG A 501 1.45 -0.62 -25.36
CA ARG A 501 2.38 0.50 -25.17
C ARG A 501 1.65 1.80 -24.87
N TYR A 502 0.51 1.75 -24.18
CA TYR A 502 -0.16 2.95 -23.69
C TYR A 502 -0.48 2.85 -22.20
N ALA A 503 -0.42 3.99 -21.52
CA ALA A 503 -0.77 4.11 -20.13
C ALA A 503 -1.75 5.26 -19.85
N LEU A 504 -2.78 4.96 -19.08
CA LEU A 504 -3.74 5.95 -18.57
C LEU A 504 -3.20 6.55 -17.26
N LEU A 505 -2.78 7.81 -17.34
CA LEU A 505 -2.48 8.65 -16.19
C LEU A 505 -3.79 9.23 -15.64
N ARG A 506 -3.98 9.11 -14.32
CA ARG A 506 -5.04 9.77 -13.56
C ARG A 506 -4.41 10.51 -12.38
N ALA A 507 -4.79 11.76 -12.16
CA ALA A 507 -4.37 12.52 -10.98
C ALA A 507 -5.55 13.21 -10.30
N TRP A 508 -5.46 13.29 -8.98
CA TRP A 508 -6.38 14.00 -8.10
C TRP A 508 -5.55 14.89 -7.18
N VAL A 509 -6.03 16.10 -6.94
CA VAL A 509 -5.49 17.02 -5.92
C VAL A 509 -6.68 17.44 -5.04
N ASP A 510 -6.40 17.68 -3.76
CA ASP A 510 -7.40 17.79 -2.68
C ASP A 510 -8.36 16.61 -2.66
N CYS A 511 -7.77 15.42 -2.71
CA CYS A 511 -8.48 14.17 -2.60
C CYS A 511 -8.65 13.72 -1.14
N ASN A 512 -9.87 13.24 -0.85
CA ASN A 512 -10.32 12.85 0.48
C ASN A 512 -10.01 11.35 0.69
N ASP A 513 -9.38 10.99 1.80
CA ASP A 513 -9.10 9.58 2.18
C ASP A 513 -8.38 8.78 1.07
N CYS A 514 -7.58 9.47 0.24
CA CYS A 514 -6.98 8.94 -0.99
C CYS A 514 -5.55 8.36 -0.79
N ASN A 515 -5.19 8.01 0.44
CA ASN A 515 -3.86 7.52 0.84
C ASN A 515 -3.69 5.98 0.80
N ASP A 516 -4.75 5.19 0.55
CA ASP A 516 -4.63 3.74 0.30
C ASP A 516 -4.19 3.43 -1.13
N LEU A 517 -2.92 3.08 -1.30
CA LEU A 517 -2.31 2.76 -2.59
C LEU A 517 -2.56 1.32 -3.04
N THR A 518 -3.19 0.46 -2.21
CA THR A 518 -3.41 -0.96 -2.56
C THR A 518 -4.53 -1.16 -3.58
N SER A 519 -5.55 -0.31 -3.55
CA SER A 519 -6.74 -0.32 -4.41
C SER A 519 -6.77 0.88 -5.38
N ASP A 520 -7.73 0.91 -6.30
CA ASP A 520 -8.01 2.12 -7.10
C ASP A 520 -8.74 3.18 -6.26
N TYR A 521 -8.41 4.45 -6.49
CA TYR A 521 -9.29 5.54 -6.04
C TYR A 521 -10.41 5.78 -7.07
N THR A 522 -11.65 5.64 -6.61
CA THR A 522 -12.86 5.55 -7.45
C THR A 522 -13.47 6.90 -7.80
N GLN A 523 -13.07 7.96 -7.11
CA GLN A 523 -13.54 9.33 -7.30
C GLN A 523 -13.15 9.88 -8.67
N THR A 524 -13.77 10.97 -9.11
CA THR A 524 -13.46 11.57 -10.42
C THR A 524 -12.08 12.23 -10.42
N PRO A 525 -11.14 11.87 -11.32
CA PRO A 525 -9.84 12.54 -11.41
C PRO A 525 -9.98 13.96 -11.97
N LEU A 526 -9.11 14.86 -11.51
CA LEU A 526 -8.93 16.20 -12.10
C LEU A 526 -8.25 16.11 -13.47
N ILE A 527 -7.26 15.22 -13.56
CA ILE A 527 -6.46 14.98 -14.76
C ILE A 527 -6.65 13.54 -15.21
N LYS A 528 -7.02 13.33 -16.47
CA LYS A 528 -7.11 12.00 -17.10
C LYS A 528 -6.53 12.09 -18.50
N ARG A 529 -5.35 11.50 -18.74
CA ARG A 529 -4.69 11.51 -20.05
C ARG A 529 -4.01 10.18 -20.34
N CYS A 530 -4.07 9.77 -21.61
CA CYS A 530 -3.37 8.59 -22.08
C CYS A 530 -2.06 8.99 -22.76
N TYR A 531 -1.00 8.22 -22.50
CA TYR A 531 0.31 8.41 -23.10
C TYR A 531 0.79 7.14 -23.79
N SER A 532 1.45 7.30 -24.94
CA SER A 532 2.25 6.23 -25.54
C SER A 532 3.55 6.05 -24.76
N LEU A 533 3.87 4.81 -24.37
CA LEU A 533 5.06 4.45 -23.62
C LEU A 533 6.02 3.64 -24.50
N SER A 534 7.25 4.12 -24.70
CA SER A 534 8.29 3.29 -25.31
C SER A 534 8.79 2.20 -24.34
N SER A 535 9.52 1.22 -24.87
CA SER A 535 10.22 0.19 -24.06
C SER A 535 11.23 0.75 -23.06
N ASN A 536 11.70 1.99 -23.25
CA ASN A 536 12.58 2.65 -22.29
C ASN A 536 11.86 2.98 -20.96
N MET A 537 10.52 2.96 -20.94
CA MET A 537 9.69 3.13 -19.74
C MET A 537 9.22 1.81 -19.12
N ASP A 538 9.69 0.65 -19.60
CA ASP A 538 9.43 -0.64 -18.95
C ASP A 538 10.01 -0.70 -17.54
N ASN A 539 11.14 0.00 -17.34
CA ASN A 539 11.71 0.30 -16.03
C ASN A 539 11.88 1.81 -15.91
N VAL A 540 11.43 2.37 -14.78
CA VAL A 540 11.42 3.81 -14.51
C VAL A 540 12.19 4.14 -13.23
N LYS A 541 12.64 5.39 -13.13
CA LYS A 541 12.90 6.09 -11.87
C LYS A 541 11.83 7.16 -11.69
N PHE A 542 11.52 7.48 -10.44
CA PHE A 542 10.52 8.48 -10.09
C PHE A 542 11.09 9.45 -9.06
N GLY A 543 10.53 10.65 -9.00
CA GLY A 543 11.06 11.71 -8.16
C GLY A 543 10.28 13.01 -8.31
N PHE A 544 10.83 14.05 -7.72
CA PHE A 544 10.30 15.41 -7.83
C PHE A 544 11.31 16.30 -8.56
N THR A 545 10.81 17.18 -9.43
CA THR A 545 11.61 18.21 -10.11
C THR A 545 11.07 19.59 -9.80
N GLN A 546 11.95 20.57 -9.86
CA GLN A 546 11.60 21.97 -9.72
C GLN A 546 12.54 22.84 -10.58
N GLY A 547 11.99 23.90 -11.14
CA GLY A 547 12.72 24.99 -11.79
C GLY A 547 12.32 26.26 -11.08
N THR A 548 13.30 27.03 -10.62
CA THR A 548 13.07 28.31 -9.91
C THR A 548 13.32 29.48 -10.84
N SER A 549 12.56 30.56 -10.67
CA SER A 549 12.60 31.76 -11.49
C SER A 549 13.25 32.93 -10.74
N THR A 550 12.63 34.11 -10.72
CA THR A 550 13.16 35.31 -10.04
C THR A 550 12.47 35.61 -8.72
N ALA A 551 11.37 34.94 -8.40
CA ALA A 551 10.76 34.98 -7.08
C ALA A 551 11.22 33.78 -6.24
N VAL A 552 10.92 33.84 -4.95
CA VAL A 552 11.15 32.75 -4.01
C VAL A 552 9.81 32.25 -3.53
N ASP A 553 9.44 31.03 -3.88
CA ASP A 553 8.57 30.23 -3.02
C ASP A 553 9.18 28.85 -2.72
N ASN A 554 8.87 28.34 -1.53
CA ASN A 554 9.39 27.07 -1.03
C ASN A 554 8.26 26.06 -0.90
N ILE A 555 8.30 24.98 -1.69
CA ILE A 555 7.28 23.93 -1.63
C ILE A 555 7.75 22.83 -0.69
N THR A 556 6.95 22.50 0.32
CA THR A 556 7.21 21.35 1.21
C THR A 556 6.39 20.14 0.75
N ILE A 557 7.05 19.12 0.19
CA ILE A 557 6.46 17.81 -0.10
C ILE A 557 6.64 16.90 1.12
N SER A 558 5.56 16.33 1.62
CA SER A 558 5.55 15.46 2.80
C SER A 558 4.61 14.25 2.61
N ASN A 559 4.62 13.31 3.56
CA ASN A 559 3.78 12.11 3.54
C ASN A 559 3.82 11.30 2.22
N PHE A 560 4.94 11.34 1.49
CA PHE A 560 5.05 10.65 0.21
C PHE A 560 5.08 9.13 0.39
N GLY A 561 4.31 8.44 -0.43
CA GLY A 561 4.36 7.00 -0.63
C GLY A 561 4.06 6.62 -2.09
N THR A 562 4.69 5.56 -2.58
CA THR A 562 4.40 4.96 -3.89
C THR A 562 4.51 3.44 -3.85
N GLY A 563 3.79 2.77 -4.75
CA GLY A 563 3.90 1.34 -4.98
C GLY A 563 3.63 0.98 -6.45
N PHE A 564 4.24 -0.12 -6.90
CA PHE A 564 4.10 -0.69 -8.23
C PHE A 564 3.41 -2.05 -8.07
N TYR A 565 2.13 -2.10 -8.42
CA TYR A 565 1.25 -3.24 -8.14
C TYR A 565 1.05 -4.09 -9.38
N THR A 566 1.09 -5.41 -9.22
CA THR A 566 0.70 -6.34 -10.28
C THR A 566 -0.76 -6.09 -10.65
N GLN A 567 -1.05 -6.08 -11.94
CA GLN A 567 -2.40 -5.81 -12.44
C GLN A 567 -3.21 -7.09 -12.36
N THR A 568 -4.34 -7.04 -11.66
CA THR A 568 -5.21 -8.20 -11.43
C THR A 568 -6.24 -8.30 -12.55
N ASN A 569 -6.42 -9.48 -13.13
CA ASN A 569 -7.23 -9.74 -14.33
C ASN A 569 -8.75 -9.72 -14.09
N GLY A 570 -9.18 -9.47 -12.86
CA GLY A 570 -10.59 -9.42 -12.46
C GLY A 570 -11.08 -10.63 -11.64
N PRO A 571 -10.59 -11.86 -11.82
CA PRO A 571 -10.86 -12.93 -10.86
C PRO A 571 -10.39 -12.62 -9.44
N VAL A 572 -11.00 -13.33 -8.49
CA VAL A 572 -10.51 -13.41 -7.10
C VAL A 572 -9.92 -14.81 -6.86
N GLY A 573 -8.98 -14.89 -5.91
CA GLY A 573 -8.40 -16.15 -5.47
C GLY A 573 -9.33 -16.93 -4.53
N SER A 574 -8.74 -17.68 -3.60
CA SER A 574 -9.52 -18.52 -2.69
C SER A 574 -9.95 -17.80 -1.41
N TRP A 575 -11.26 -17.76 -1.20
CA TRP A 575 -11.89 -17.22 -0.02
C TRP A 575 -11.42 -17.95 1.24
N THR A 576 -11.01 -17.17 2.23
CA THR A 576 -10.47 -17.63 3.51
C THR A 576 -11.30 -17.01 4.64
N ALA A 577 -11.63 -17.77 5.68
CA ALA A 577 -12.29 -17.24 6.86
C ALA A 577 -11.28 -16.44 7.71
N THR A 578 -11.74 -15.36 8.35
CA THR A 578 -10.93 -14.59 9.31
C THR A 578 -11.74 -14.30 10.58
N THR A 579 -11.18 -13.49 11.49
CA THR A 579 -11.78 -13.13 12.77
C THR A 579 -13.21 -12.63 12.58
N ALA A 580 -14.19 -13.42 13.04
CA ALA A 580 -15.60 -13.05 13.04
C ALA A 580 -15.83 -11.78 13.87
N ILE A 581 -16.95 -11.08 13.63
CA ILE A 581 -17.27 -9.77 14.24
C ILE A 581 -17.26 -9.84 15.80
N ASP A 582 -17.44 -11.04 16.35
CA ASP A 582 -17.24 -11.41 17.74
C ASP A 582 -16.96 -12.93 17.88
N ASN A 583 -16.59 -13.37 19.09
CA ASN A 583 -16.38 -14.79 19.43
C ASN A 583 -17.68 -15.56 19.78
N GLY A 584 -18.86 -15.09 19.38
CA GLY A 584 -20.15 -15.70 19.75
C GLY A 584 -21.25 -15.51 18.69
N THR A 585 -22.33 -16.29 18.74
CA THR A 585 -23.42 -16.13 17.77
C THR A 585 -24.34 -14.94 18.05
N ALA A 586 -24.21 -14.29 19.21
CA ALA A 586 -25.11 -13.23 19.68
C ALA A 586 -25.09 -11.95 18.83
N GLN A 587 -23.99 -11.68 18.11
CA GLN A 587 -23.82 -10.47 17.30
C GLN A 587 -23.92 -10.72 15.79
N ALA A 588 -24.35 -11.92 15.38
CA ALA A 588 -24.62 -12.29 14.01
C ALA A 588 -25.69 -11.37 13.39
N ARG A 589 -25.38 -10.73 12.26
CA ARG A 589 -26.19 -9.62 11.73
C ARG A 589 -26.33 -9.61 10.21
N ASP A 590 -27.53 -9.30 9.76
CA ASP A 590 -27.83 -8.90 8.38
C ASP A 590 -28.30 -7.43 8.33
N ASN A 591 -28.46 -6.87 7.14
CA ASN A 591 -28.99 -5.51 6.92
C ASN A 591 -28.22 -4.39 7.68
N HIS A 592 -26.96 -4.68 8.01
CA HIS A 592 -25.97 -3.76 8.57
C HIS A 592 -25.24 -3.03 7.43
N THR A 593 -24.38 -2.09 7.80
CA THR A 593 -23.46 -1.45 6.85
C THR A 593 -22.01 -1.64 7.28
N SER A 594 -21.09 -1.54 6.34
CA SER A 594 -19.65 -1.59 6.59
C SER A 594 -18.91 -0.60 5.71
N VAL A 595 -17.87 -0.01 6.28
CA VAL A 595 -16.98 0.95 5.61
C VAL A 595 -15.54 0.67 6.03
N VAL A 596 -14.58 1.27 5.34
CA VAL A 596 -13.15 1.25 5.71
C VAL A 596 -12.61 2.66 5.76
N ASN A 597 -11.64 2.89 6.64
CA ASN A 597 -10.86 4.14 6.70
C ASN A 597 -9.50 3.87 7.37
N ASN A 598 -8.41 4.36 6.78
CA ASN A 598 -7.05 4.28 7.35
C ASN A 598 -6.65 2.86 7.85
N GLY A 599 -6.96 1.81 7.08
CA GLY A 599 -6.67 0.41 7.44
C GLY A 599 -7.52 -0.16 8.57
N TYR A 600 -8.60 0.51 8.98
CA TYR A 600 -9.64 -0.04 9.87
C TYR A 600 -10.90 -0.33 9.08
N LEU A 601 -11.58 -1.41 9.47
CA LEU A 601 -12.85 -1.86 8.93
C LEU A 601 -13.92 -1.72 10.02
N TYR A 602 -15.10 -1.22 9.63
CA TYR A 602 -16.20 -0.86 10.52
C TYR A 602 -17.45 -1.67 10.18
N VAL A 603 -18.25 -2.03 11.19
CA VAL A 603 -19.53 -2.73 11.04
C VAL A 603 -20.57 -2.04 11.92
N ILE A 604 -21.64 -1.51 11.31
CA ILE A 604 -22.54 -0.53 11.92
C ILE A 604 -23.97 -1.06 11.91
N GLY A 605 -24.60 -1.09 13.09
CA GLY A 605 -26.00 -1.47 13.27
C GLY A 605 -26.34 -2.85 12.70
N GLY A 606 -27.49 -2.95 12.05
CA GLY A 606 -28.02 -4.17 11.45
C GLY A 606 -29.12 -4.83 12.28
N ASN A 607 -29.44 -6.07 11.95
CA ASN A 607 -30.50 -6.85 12.57
C ASN A 607 -30.01 -8.28 12.88
N ASN A 608 -30.26 -8.76 14.11
CA ASN A 608 -29.95 -10.12 14.58
C ASN A 608 -31.22 -10.89 15.05
N GLY A 609 -32.40 -10.45 14.58
CA GLY A 609 -33.69 -10.69 15.21
C GLY A 609 -34.23 -9.43 15.90
N LEU A 610 -33.32 -8.56 16.37
CA LEU A 610 -33.60 -7.19 16.83
C LEU A 610 -32.67 -6.20 16.11
N ALA A 611 -33.16 -4.97 15.90
CA ALA A 611 -32.34 -3.89 15.37
C ALA A 611 -31.21 -3.51 16.33
N GLN A 612 -30.04 -3.16 15.79
CA GLN A 612 -28.81 -2.87 16.52
C GLN A 612 -28.37 -1.41 16.36
N ASP A 613 -27.77 -0.84 17.40
CA ASP A 613 -27.11 0.49 17.42
C ASP A 613 -25.57 0.39 17.53
N THR A 614 -25.05 -0.82 17.76
CA THR A 614 -23.62 -1.09 17.94
C THR A 614 -22.78 -0.80 16.69
N VAL A 615 -21.60 -0.22 16.91
CA VAL A 615 -20.56 -0.05 15.90
C VAL A 615 -19.28 -0.76 16.33
N TYR A 616 -18.93 -1.82 15.60
CA TYR A 616 -17.67 -2.55 15.76
C TYR A 616 -16.62 -1.99 14.81
N TYR A 617 -15.36 -2.04 15.23
CA TYR A 617 -14.23 -1.75 14.35
C TYR A 617 -13.04 -2.65 14.67
N ALA A 618 -12.26 -2.97 13.64
CA ALA A 618 -11.05 -3.76 13.75
C ALA A 618 -10.00 -3.29 12.74
N LYS A 619 -8.73 -3.41 13.09
CA LYS A 619 -7.64 -3.16 12.13
C LYS A 619 -7.54 -4.32 11.15
N THR A 620 -7.38 -4.00 9.87
CA THR A 620 -7.04 -4.99 8.83
C THR A 620 -5.53 -5.16 8.73
N ASN A 621 -5.07 -6.39 8.62
CA ASN A 621 -3.66 -6.72 8.46
C ASN A 621 -3.26 -6.76 6.97
N ASP A 622 -1.97 -6.63 6.69
CA ASP A 622 -1.43 -6.62 5.31
C ASP A 622 -1.64 -7.96 4.56
N ASN A 623 -1.87 -9.05 5.30
CA ASN A 623 -2.17 -10.39 4.76
C ASN A 623 -3.68 -10.67 4.57
N GLY A 624 -4.52 -9.63 4.70
CA GLY A 624 -5.97 -9.71 4.55
C GLY A 624 -6.73 -10.24 5.78
N THR A 625 -6.03 -10.66 6.85
CA THR A 625 -6.72 -11.04 8.09
C THR A 625 -7.22 -9.82 8.86
N ILE A 626 -8.27 -10.00 9.66
CA ILE A 626 -8.79 -8.95 10.56
C ILE A 626 -8.24 -9.20 11.97
N GLY A 627 -7.81 -8.12 12.64
CA GLY A 627 -7.38 -8.15 14.04
C GLY A 627 -8.53 -8.38 15.03
N ALA A 628 -8.29 -8.13 16.31
CA ALA A 628 -9.37 -8.18 17.30
C ALA A 628 -10.37 -7.04 17.06
N TRP A 629 -11.67 -7.35 17.18
CA TRP A 629 -12.74 -6.36 17.12
C TRP A 629 -12.87 -5.63 18.45
N SER A 630 -12.94 -4.30 18.38
CA SER A 630 -13.23 -3.46 19.53
C SER A 630 -14.72 -3.53 19.89
N THR A 631 -15.00 -3.76 21.17
CA THR A 631 -16.36 -4.00 21.72
C THR A 631 -16.81 -2.94 22.72
N THR A 632 -15.99 -1.93 23.00
CA THR A 632 -16.41 -0.76 23.80
C THR A 632 -17.61 -0.07 23.13
N PRO A 633 -18.68 0.31 23.85
CA PRO A 633 -19.95 0.65 23.22
C PRO A 633 -19.89 1.98 22.44
N ASN A 634 -19.61 1.88 21.14
CA ASN A 634 -19.86 2.93 20.18
C ASN A 634 -21.27 2.73 19.63
N TYR A 635 -22.21 3.57 20.06
CA TYR A 635 -23.57 3.58 19.53
C TYR A 635 -23.67 4.55 18.35
N ILE A 636 -24.56 4.27 17.40
CA ILE A 636 -24.99 5.24 16.39
C ILE A 636 -25.44 6.53 17.11
N ASN A 637 -24.98 7.70 16.67
CA ASN A 637 -25.27 8.97 17.34
C ASN A 637 -24.83 9.03 18.83
N GLY A 638 -23.85 8.22 19.26
CA GLY A 638 -23.27 8.23 20.60
C GLY A 638 -24.23 7.91 21.77
N THR A 639 -25.47 7.51 21.47
CA THR A 639 -26.54 7.34 22.47
C THR A 639 -27.15 5.95 22.32
N ALA A 640 -27.26 5.18 23.41
CA ALA A 640 -27.92 3.88 23.38
C ALA A 640 -29.41 3.99 23.00
N GLY A 641 -29.93 3.04 22.24
CA GLY A 641 -31.33 3.01 21.76
C GLY A 641 -31.56 3.61 20.37
N THR A 642 -30.53 4.11 19.71
CA THR A 642 -30.59 4.73 18.35
C THR A 642 -30.53 3.71 17.21
N LYS A 643 -31.03 2.49 17.44
CA LYS A 643 -30.83 1.31 16.58
C LYS A 643 -31.21 1.58 15.12
N ARG A 644 -30.46 0.99 14.18
CA ARG A 644 -30.69 1.12 12.74
C ARG A 644 -30.38 -0.17 11.98
N TYR A 645 -31.29 -0.53 11.08
CA TYR A 645 -31.06 -1.52 10.02
C TYR A 645 -31.64 -1.00 8.68
N ASN A 646 -31.19 -1.55 7.55
CA ASN A 646 -31.54 -1.05 6.20
C ASN A 646 -31.16 0.43 5.97
N HIS A 647 -30.21 0.94 6.75
CA HIS A 647 -29.57 2.25 6.58
C HIS A 647 -28.39 2.12 5.59
N THR A 648 -27.76 3.24 5.24
CA THR A 648 -26.46 3.24 4.56
C THR A 648 -25.40 3.93 5.42
N SER A 649 -24.13 3.68 5.11
CA SER A 649 -23.01 4.40 5.71
C SER A 649 -21.92 4.62 4.68
N VAL A 650 -21.21 5.74 4.82
CA VAL A 650 -20.10 6.15 3.96
C VAL A 650 -18.99 6.77 4.81
N VAL A 651 -17.80 6.93 4.22
CA VAL A 651 -16.71 7.72 4.79
C VAL A 651 -16.33 8.82 3.79
N ASN A 652 -16.02 10.01 4.31
CA ASN A 652 -15.38 11.10 3.55
C ASN A 652 -14.71 12.10 4.50
N ASN A 653 -13.49 12.51 4.19
CA ASN A 653 -12.67 13.43 5.00
C ASN A 653 -12.41 12.91 6.41
N GLY A 654 -12.23 11.60 6.55
CA GLY A 654 -12.10 10.96 7.86
C GLY A 654 -13.35 11.05 8.74
N TYR A 655 -14.52 11.44 8.21
CA TYR A 655 -15.80 11.34 8.92
C TYR A 655 -16.58 10.12 8.44
N LEU A 656 -17.17 9.39 9.39
CA LEU A 656 -18.14 8.33 9.13
C LEU A 656 -19.55 8.91 9.18
N TYR A 657 -20.42 8.51 8.25
CA TYR A 657 -21.81 8.94 8.17
C TYR A 657 -22.77 7.76 8.27
N VAL A 658 -23.91 7.94 8.95
CA VAL A 658 -25.02 6.98 9.03
C VAL A 658 -26.30 7.67 8.53
N VAL A 659 -26.93 7.09 7.51
CA VAL A 659 -27.99 7.76 6.74
C VAL A 659 -29.28 6.91 6.76
N GLY A 660 -30.38 7.53 7.24
CA GLY A 660 -31.72 6.95 7.18
C GLY A 660 -31.89 5.62 7.93
N GLY A 661 -32.51 4.65 7.27
CA GLY A 661 -32.80 3.30 7.79
C GLY A 661 -34.15 3.19 8.51
N ILE A 662 -34.31 2.08 9.24
CA ILE A 662 -35.45 1.79 10.12
C ILE A 662 -34.94 1.66 11.55
N ASP A 663 -35.69 2.19 12.53
CA ASP A 663 -35.43 1.97 13.96
C ASP A 663 -36.07 0.70 14.52
N ASP A 664 -35.90 0.44 15.82
CA ASP A 664 -36.50 -0.72 16.50
C ASP A 664 -38.01 -0.63 16.73
N THR A 665 -38.62 0.53 16.46
CA THR A 665 -40.08 0.71 16.41
C THR A 665 -40.67 0.46 15.01
N GLY A 666 -39.83 0.18 14.01
CA GLY A 666 -40.24 0.00 12.63
C GLY A 666 -40.40 1.30 11.83
N VAL A 667 -40.05 2.46 12.41
CA VAL A 667 -40.20 3.77 11.77
C VAL A 667 -39.01 4.06 10.85
N VAL A 668 -39.31 4.33 9.58
CA VAL A 668 -38.32 4.75 8.58
C VAL A 668 -37.84 6.17 8.88
N LYS A 669 -36.53 6.42 8.79
CA LYS A 669 -35.89 7.68 9.20
C LYS A 669 -35.32 8.47 8.04
N ASN A 670 -35.24 9.79 8.24
CA ASN A 670 -34.52 10.74 7.39
C ASN A 670 -33.26 11.32 8.10
N THR A 671 -32.99 10.90 9.35
CA THR A 671 -31.88 11.38 10.16
C THR A 671 -30.53 11.03 9.52
N VAL A 672 -29.60 11.98 9.55
CA VAL A 672 -28.21 11.78 9.17
C VAL A 672 -27.33 12.09 10.37
N TYR A 673 -26.49 11.14 10.75
CA TYR A 673 -25.51 11.27 11.82
C TYR A 673 -24.11 11.15 11.25
N TYR A 674 -23.15 11.84 11.87
CA TYR A 674 -21.75 11.74 11.49
C TYR A 674 -20.84 11.81 12.72
N ALA A 675 -19.63 11.25 12.62
CA ALA A 675 -18.59 11.35 13.63
C ALA A 675 -17.19 11.36 12.98
N PRO A 676 -16.21 12.13 13.50
CA PRO A 676 -14.83 12.02 13.06
C PRO A 676 -14.24 10.68 13.46
N ILE A 677 -13.39 10.13 12.61
CA ILE A 677 -12.64 8.88 12.82
C ILE A 677 -11.23 9.25 13.29
N ASN A 678 -10.87 8.78 14.47
CA ASN A 678 -9.55 8.98 15.06
C ASN A 678 -8.52 8.07 14.37
N SER A 679 -7.23 8.41 14.47
CA SER A 679 -6.12 7.64 13.86
C SER A 679 -5.96 6.20 14.37
N ASN A 680 -6.51 5.90 15.56
CA ASN A 680 -6.58 4.55 16.14
C ASN A 680 -7.86 3.78 15.78
N GLY A 681 -8.67 4.28 14.85
CA GLY A 681 -9.94 3.69 14.41
C GLY A 681 -11.11 3.87 15.37
N SER A 682 -10.93 4.52 16.52
CA SER A 682 -12.07 4.94 17.36
C SER A 682 -12.79 6.16 16.76
N PHE A 683 -13.96 6.51 17.29
CA PHE A 683 -14.69 7.72 16.88
C PHE A 683 -14.52 8.86 17.88
N GLY A 684 -14.61 10.10 17.40
CA GLY A 684 -14.92 11.24 18.24
C GLY A 684 -16.41 11.33 18.55
N THR A 685 -16.86 12.51 18.98
CA THR A 685 -18.27 12.74 19.33
C THR A 685 -19.14 12.71 18.07
N TRP A 686 -20.24 11.96 18.13
CA TRP A 686 -21.25 11.96 17.09
C TRP A 686 -22.10 13.23 17.11
N ALA A 687 -22.51 13.69 15.94
CA ALA A 687 -23.45 14.79 15.77
C ALA A 687 -24.53 14.44 14.72
N SER A 688 -25.70 15.07 14.84
CA SER A 688 -26.69 15.13 13.77
C SER A 688 -26.36 16.23 12.78
N THR A 689 -26.62 16.01 11.50
CA THR A 689 -26.53 17.03 10.45
C THR A 689 -27.85 17.12 9.65
N THR A 690 -27.87 17.94 8.59
CA THR A 690 -29.05 18.21 7.76
C THR A 690 -29.73 16.91 7.31
N THR A 691 -30.97 16.70 7.75
CA THR A 691 -31.74 15.49 7.47
C THR A 691 -32.11 15.36 5.99
N LEU A 692 -32.29 14.14 5.50
CA LEU A 692 -32.79 13.89 4.14
C LEU A 692 -34.14 14.59 3.90
N PRO A 693 -34.44 15.02 2.66
CA PRO A 693 -35.74 15.61 2.30
C PRO A 693 -36.92 14.66 2.55
N ALA A 694 -36.68 13.35 2.55
CA ALA A 694 -37.66 12.33 2.87
C ALA A 694 -36.99 11.12 3.53
N ALA A 695 -37.77 10.38 4.33
CA ALA A 695 -37.28 9.17 4.99
C ALA A 695 -36.97 8.04 4.00
N ARG A 696 -35.91 7.27 4.23
CA ARG A 696 -35.42 6.22 3.31
C ARG A 696 -34.87 5.00 4.05
N ARG A 697 -35.28 3.82 3.60
CA ARG A 697 -34.74 2.48 3.93
C ARG A 697 -34.39 1.72 2.66
N TYR A 698 -33.48 0.75 2.72
CA TYR A 698 -33.06 -0.07 1.56
C TYR A 698 -32.62 0.77 0.34
N HIS A 699 -32.12 1.97 0.60
CA HIS A 699 -31.54 2.87 -0.39
C HIS A 699 -30.05 2.56 -0.53
N ALA A 700 -29.41 3.06 -1.59
CA ALA A 700 -27.96 3.06 -1.69
C ALA A 700 -27.39 4.45 -1.41
N SER A 701 -26.14 4.52 -0.95
CA SER A 701 -25.41 5.77 -0.78
C SER A 701 -23.96 5.60 -1.19
N VAL A 702 -23.41 6.67 -1.76
CA VAL A 702 -22.01 6.76 -2.21
C VAL A 702 -21.51 8.18 -2.01
N VAL A 703 -20.19 8.36 -2.04
CA VAL A 703 -19.56 9.68 -2.12
C VAL A 703 -18.82 9.79 -3.46
N ASN A 704 -18.96 10.95 -4.11
CA ASN A 704 -18.09 11.37 -5.21
C ASN A 704 -17.73 12.85 -5.07
N ASN A 705 -16.43 13.17 -5.09
CA ASN A 705 -15.88 14.53 -5.09
C ASN A 705 -16.41 15.41 -3.93
N GLY A 706 -16.52 14.84 -2.72
CA GLY A 706 -17.06 15.54 -1.55
C GLY A 706 -18.59 15.73 -1.55
N TYR A 707 -19.34 15.12 -2.47
CA TYR A 707 -20.80 15.06 -2.41
C TYR A 707 -21.25 13.67 -1.96
N LEU A 708 -22.18 13.63 -1.00
CA LEU A 708 -22.89 12.43 -0.59
C LEU A 708 -24.17 12.29 -1.41
N TYR A 709 -24.39 11.12 -2.00
CA TYR A 709 -25.58 10.77 -2.78
C TYR A 709 -26.44 9.74 -2.04
N VAL A 710 -27.75 9.86 -2.17
CA VAL A 710 -28.76 8.93 -1.61
C VAL A 710 -29.73 8.55 -2.72
N ILE A 711 -29.73 7.26 -3.07
CA ILE A 711 -30.33 6.76 -4.31
C ILE A 711 -31.47 5.78 -4.01
N GLY A 712 -32.65 6.08 -4.58
CA GLY A 712 -33.82 5.19 -4.57
C GLY A 712 -34.25 4.77 -3.16
N GLY A 713 -34.45 3.46 -2.98
CA GLY A 713 -34.91 2.85 -1.74
C GLY A 713 -36.43 2.86 -1.61
N ALA A 714 -36.91 2.79 -0.38
CA ALA A 714 -38.32 2.95 -0.06
C ALA A 714 -38.51 3.88 1.15
N ASP A 715 -39.67 4.54 1.21
CA ASP A 715 -40.18 5.12 2.46
C ASP A 715 -41.01 4.07 3.23
N ALA A 716 -41.99 4.51 4.03
CA ALA A 716 -42.89 3.62 4.76
C ALA A 716 -43.80 2.80 3.82
N THR A 717 -44.17 3.34 2.66
CA THR A 717 -45.23 2.82 1.77
C THR A 717 -44.82 2.70 0.31
N ASN A 718 -43.91 3.54 -0.19
CA ASN A 718 -43.58 3.63 -1.61
C ASN A 718 -42.11 3.33 -1.89
N VAL A 719 -41.86 2.60 -2.98
CA VAL A 719 -40.54 2.47 -3.60
C VAL A 719 -40.22 3.73 -4.40
N GLN A 720 -38.95 4.12 -4.41
CA GLN A 720 -38.46 5.41 -4.90
C GLN A 720 -37.38 5.26 -5.98
N ASN A 721 -37.29 6.25 -6.87
CA ASN A 721 -36.24 6.44 -7.88
C ASN A 721 -35.48 7.77 -7.70
N THR A 722 -35.86 8.57 -6.70
CA THR A 722 -35.26 9.86 -6.38
C THR A 722 -33.78 9.73 -6.06
N VAL A 723 -32.98 10.68 -6.56
CA VAL A 723 -31.57 10.83 -6.20
C VAL A 723 -31.44 12.15 -5.45
N TYR A 724 -31.07 12.09 -4.17
CA TYR A 724 -30.67 13.27 -3.41
C TYR A 724 -29.15 13.36 -3.37
N TYR A 725 -28.61 14.57 -3.39
CA TYR A 725 -27.18 14.81 -3.20
C TYR A 725 -26.96 16.06 -2.33
N ALA A 726 -25.89 16.07 -1.55
CA ALA A 726 -25.51 17.22 -0.74
C ALA A 726 -23.99 17.32 -0.63
N LYS A 727 -23.47 18.55 -0.58
CA LYS A 727 -22.05 18.81 -0.38
C LYS A 727 -21.67 18.55 1.08
N LEU A 728 -20.56 17.83 1.29
CA LEU A 728 -19.93 17.61 2.58
C LEU A 728 -18.87 18.69 2.79
N LYS A 729 -18.82 19.28 3.99
CA LYS A 729 -17.78 20.23 4.39
C LYS A 729 -16.58 19.51 5.00
N SER A 730 -15.48 20.25 5.16
CA SER A 730 -14.26 19.79 5.86
C SER A 730 -14.50 19.48 7.35
N ASP A 731 -15.51 20.09 7.97
CA ASP A 731 -15.95 19.80 9.34
C ASP A 731 -16.88 18.58 9.46
N GLY A 732 -17.09 17.84 8.37
CA GLY A 732 -17.94 16.65 8.31
C GLY A 732 -19.45 16.92 8.28
N SER A 733 -19.91 18.16 8.44
CA SER A 733 -21.34 18.47 8.33
C SER A 733 -21.76 18.72 6.88
N ILE A 734 -23.06 18.55 6.60
CA ILE A 734 -23.66 18.86 5.31
C ILE A 734 -23.75 20.39 5.14
N ASP A 735 -23.50 20.85 3.92
CA ASP A 735 -23.59 22.26 3.54
C ASP A 735 -24.96 22.89 3.90
N PRO A 736 -25.02 24.14 4.40
CA PRO A 736 -26.27 24.80 4.77
C PRO A 736 -27.29 25.00 3.63
N THR A 737 -26.85 24.97 2.37
CA THR A 737 -27.75 24.93 1.19
C THR A 737 -28.55 23.63 1.11
N GLY A 738 -28.14 22.60 1.86
CA GLY A 738 -28.88 21.39 2.12
C GLY A 738 -28.90 20.39 0.96
N TRP A 739 -29.81 19.43 1.07
CA TRP A 739 -29.99 18.37 0.09
C TRP A 739 -30.67 18.89 -1.18
N GLN A 740 -29.99 18.72 -2.30
CA GLN A 740 -30.50 18.96 -3.63
C GLN A 740 -31.09 17.66 -4.23
N THR A 741 -32.01 17.80 -5.19
CA THR A 741 -32.56 16.66 -5.94
C THR A 741 -31.91 16.62 -7.32
N ALA A 742 -31.25 15.52 -7.66
CA ALA A 742 -30.71 15.27 -8.99
C ALA A 742 -31.73 14.54 -9.87
N THR A 743 -31.42 14.40 -11.16
CA THR A 743 -32.16 13.57 -12.10
C THR A 743 -32.40 12.17 -11.52
N ALA A 744 -33.66 11.79 -11.37
CA ALA A 744 -34.05 10.45 -10.91
C ALA A 744 -33.59 9.36 -11.89
N ILE A 745 -33.41 8.12 -11.39
CA ILE A 745 -32.87 6.97 -12.16
C ILE A 745 -33.64 6.75 -13.47
N ASP A 746 -34.92 7.10 -13.48
CA ASP A 746 -35.74 7.36 -14.66
C ASP A 746 -36.65 8.58 -14.42
N ASN A 747 -37.08 9.24 -15.49
CA ASN A 747 -38.06 10.33 -15.41
C ASN A 747 -39.51 9.79 -15.37
N GLY A 748 -39.75 8.72 -14.60
CA GLY A 748 -40.98 7.94 -14.64
C GLY A 748 -41.20 7.06 -13.40
N THR A 749 -41.97 5.98 -13.54
CA THR A 749 -42.23 4.99 -12.47
C THR A 749 -41.57 3.64 -12.73
N ALA A 750 -40.89 3.45 -13.86
CA ALA A 750 -40.46 2.15 -14.37
C ALA A 750 -39.18 1.61 -13.74
N GLN A 751 -38.37 2.47 -13.10
CA GLN A 751 -37.09 2.11 -12.48
C GLN A 751 -37.00 2.38 -10.97
N LYS A 752 -38.11 2.77 -10.32
CA LYS A 752 -38.26 2.83 -8.85
C LYS A 752 -37.78 1.52 -8.23
N ARG A 753 -36.81 1.58 -7.31
CA ARG A 753 -36.18 0.36 -6.76
C ARG A 753 -35.61 0.51 -5.35
N TYR A 754 -35.63 -0.58 -4.60
CA TYR A 754 -35.01 -0.73 -3.28
C TYR A 754 -34.15 -2.01 -3.24
N ALA A 755 -33.30 -2.14 -2.21
CA ALA A 755 -32.40 -3.28 -2.03
C ALA A 755 -31.47 -3.53 -3.24
N HIS A 756 -31.22 -2.47 -4.01
CA HIS A 756 -30.21 -2.37 -5.06
C HIS A 756 -28.88 -1.95 -4.43
N THR A 757 -27.80 -1.98 -5.21
CA THR A 757 -26.52 -1.41 -4.82
C THR A 757 -26.12 -0.27 -5.73
N SER A 758 -25.23 0.61 -5.23
CA SER A 758 -24.59 1.65 -6.02
C SER A 758 -23.11 1.74 -5.71
N VAL A 759 -22.33 2.02 -6.73
CA VAL A 759 -20.90 2.31 -6.65
C VAL A 759 -20.57 3.47 -7.58
N VAL A 760 -19.44 4.13 -7.34
CA VAL A 760 -18.87 5.11 -8.25
C VAL A 760 -17.60 4.50 -8.85
N ASN A 761 -17.35 4.74 -10.14
CA ASN A 761 -16.03 4.55 -10.72
C ASN A 761 -15.79 5.54 -11.86
N ASN A 762 -14.59 6.10 -11.95
CA ASN A 762 -14.16 6.98 -13.05
C ASN A 762 -15.14 8.15 -13.33
N GLY A 763 -15.81 8.67 -12.30
CA GLY A 763 -16.82 9.75 -12.42
C GLY A 763 -18.20 9.32 -12.90
N TYR A 764 -18.48 8.02 -12.97
CA TYR A 764 -19.80 7.47 -13.25
C TYR A 764 -20.39 6.83 -11.99
N LEU A 765 -21.65 7.16 -11.70
CA LEU A 765 -22.48 6.54 -10.67
C LEU A 765 -23.23 5.36 -11.29
N TYR A 766 -23.19 4.20 -10.65
CA TYR A 766 -23.88 2.98 -11.07
C TYR A 766 -25.03 2.63 -10.11
N VAL A 767 -26.10 2.05 -10.64
CA VAL A 767 -27.27 1.55 -9.91
C VAL A 767 -27.61 0.16 -10.42
N ILE A 768 -27.52 -0.83 -9.52
CA ILE A 768 -27.37 -2.23 -9.90
C ILE A 768 -28.46 -3.08 -9.24
N GLY A 769 -29.25 -3.77 -10.07
CA GLY A 769 -30.27 -4.71 -9.64
C GLY A 769 -31.32 -4.10 -8.68
N GLY A 770 -31.70 -4.87 -7.66
CA GLY A 770 -32.73 -4.52 -6.66
C GLY A 770 -34.11 -5.07 -6.99
N VAL A 771 -35.10 -4.67 -6.19
CA VAL A 771 -36.52 -4.99 -6.39
C VAL A 771 -37.26 -3.70 -6.73
N ASP A 772 -38.14 -3.73 -7.73
CA ASP A 772 -38.92 -2.57 -8.15
C ASP A 772 -40.26 -2.39 -7.40
N ASN A 773 -41.02 -1.35 -7.76
CA ASN A 773 -42.34 -1.06 -7.20
C ASN A 773 -43.45 -2.07 -7.57
N THR A 774 -43.17 -3.04 -8.44
CA THR A 774 -44.06 -4.18 -8.78
C THR A 774 -43.60 -5.50 -8.13
N SER A 775 -42.62 -5.43 -7.21
CA SER A 775 -41.95 -6.59 -6.61
C SER A 775 -41.11 -7.43 -7.60
N THR A 776 -40.84 -6.91 -8.81
CA THR A 776 -40.00 -7.62 -9.78
C THR A 776 -38.53 -7.38 -9.46
N ILE A 777 -37.78 -8.47 -9.32
CA ILE A 777 -36.33 -8.43 -9.11
C ILE A 777 -35.68 -8.05 -10.44
N ARG A 778 -34.74 -7.09 -10.43
CA ARG A 778 -34.06 -6.59 -11.62
C ARG A 778 -32.62 -7.08 -11.74
N ASN A 779 -32.17 -7.28 -12.97
CA ASN A 779 -30.77 -7.47 -13.37
C ASN A 779 -30.18 -6.19 -14.01
N THR A 780 -30.98 -5.16 -14.26
CA THR A 780 -30.55 -3.96 -15.00
C THR A 780 -29.46 -3.20 -14.25
N VAL A 781 -28.45 -2.73 -14.99
CA VAL A 781 -27.47 -1.75 -14.52
C VAL A 781 -27.69 -0.42 -15.23
N HIS A 782 -28.00 0.60 -14.44
CA HIS A 782 -28.04 1.99 -14.90
C HIS A 782 -26.78 2.70 -14.49
N TYR A 783 -26.34 3.67 -15.29
CA TYR A 783 -25.21 4.52 -15.00
C TYR A 783 -25.48 5.97 -15.42
N ALA A 784 -24.89 6.92 -14.71
CA ALA A 784 -24.96 8.34 -15.02
C ALA A 784 -23.61 9.01 -14.76
N LYS A 785 -23.25 9.98 -15.61
CA LYS A 785 -22.03 10.77 -15.43
C LYS A 785 -22.26 11.84 -14.36
N LEU A 786 -21.34 11.96 -13.42
CA LEU A 786 -21.34 12.98 -12.38
C LEU A 786 -20.53 14.20 -12.83
N LYS A 787 -21.02 15.40 -12.52
CA LYS A 787 -20.31 16.67 -12.72
C LYS A 787 -19.56 17.09 -11.45
N SER A 788 -18.63 18.04 -11.59
CA SER A 788 -17.86 18.61 -10.46
C SER A 788 -18.73 19.37 -9.46
N ASP A 789 -19.89 19.88 -9.89
CA ASP A 789 -20.92 20.50 -9.05
C ASP A 789 -21.78 19.49 -8.25
N GLY A 790 -21.47 18.19 -8.36
CA GLY A 790 -22.19 17.10 -7.71
C GLY A 790 -23.50 16.68 -8.39
N SER A 791 -23.96 17.41 -9.41
CA SER A 791 -25.18 17.05 -10.13
C SER A 791 -24.91 16.06 -11.27
N ILE A 792 -25.98 15.45 -11.78
CA ILE A 792 -25.92 14.51 -12.90
C ILE A 792 -25.81 15.28 -14.22
N ASP A 793 -25.03 14.76 -15.15
CA ASP A 793 -24.83 15.33 -16.48
C ASP A 793 -26.12 15.40 -17.32
N ALA A 794 -26.13 16.27 -18.34
CA ALA A 794 -27.26 16.47 -19.24
C ALA A 794 -27.65 15.21 -20.05
N THR A 795 -26.74 14.25 -20.24
CA THR A 795 -27.05 12.92 -20.80
C THR A 795 -27.95 12.06 -19.91
N GLY A 796 -28.11 12.42 -18.64
CA GLY A 796 -28.97 11.73 -17.67
C GLY A 796 -28.52 10.29 -17.37
N TRP A 797 -29.48 9.47 -16.96
CA TRP A 797 -29.26 8.04 -16.72
C TRP A 797 -29.36 7.24 -18.02
N GLN A 798 -28.44 6.30 -18.17
CA GLN A 798 -28.31 5.40 -19.30
C GLN A 798 -28.27 3.95 -18.80
N THR A 799 -28.69 2.99 -19.62
CA THR A 799 -28.57 1.56 -19.30
C THR A 799 -27.32 0.98 -19.96
N THR A 800 -26.66 0.03 -19.30
CA THR A 800 -25.53 -0.73 -19.86
C THR A 800 -25.74 -2.24 -19.68
N THR A 801 -24.72 -3.06 -19.96
CA THR A 801 -24.78 -4.52 -19.88
C THR A 801 -25.33 -4.98 -18.53
N ALA A 802 -26.53 -5.57 -18.56
CA ALA A 802 -27.23 -6.08 -17.38
C ALA A 802 -26.44 -7.23 -16.72
N ILE A 803 -26.76 -7.54 -15.45
CA ILE A 803 -26.18 -8.67 -14.72
C ILE A 803 -26.59 -9.96 -15.45
N ASP A 804 -25.65 -10.47 -16.25
CA ASP A 804 -25.84 -11.50 -17.28
C ASP A 804 -26.87 -11.15 -18.39
N ASN A 805 -26.88 -11.98 -19.43
CA ASN A 805 -27.66 -11.76 -20.66
C ASN A 805 -29.09 -12.35 -20.58
N GLY A 806 -29.69 -12.45 -19.39
CA GLY A 806 -31.03 -13.00 -19.17
C GLY A 806 -31.66 -12.60 -17.83
N THR A 807 -32.86 -13.11 -17.54
CA THR A 807 -33.57 -12.82 -16.28
C THR A 807 -33.14 -13.72 -15.10
N ALA A 808 -32.39 -14.78 -15.35
CA ALA A 808 -32.11 -15.85 -14.39
C ALA A 808 -31.29 -15.43 -13.15
N GLN A 809 -30.57 -14.30 -13.22
CA GLN A 809 -29.65 -13.84 -12.17
C GLN A 809 -29.96 -12.44 -11.63
N ALA A 810 -31.15 -11.91 -11.95
CA ALA A 810 -31.71 -10.71 -11.32
C ALA A 810 -31.68 -10.84 -9.79
N ARG A 811 -31.18 -9.82 -9.09
CA ARG A 811 -30.88 -9.94 -7.65
C ARG A 811 -31.03 -8.66 -6.84
N TYR A 812 -31.40 -8.82 -5.58
CA TYR A 812 -31.49 -7.77 -4.56
C TYR A 812 -30.75 -8.21 -3.29
N ASN A 813 -30.48 -7.27 -2.36
CA ASN A 813 -29.69 -7.53 -1.15
C ASN A 813 -28.34 -8.22 -1.44
N HIS A 814 -27.79 -7.99 -2.63
CA HIS A 814 -26.41 -8.30 -2.99
C HIS A 814 -25.51 -7.16 -2.51
N THR A 815 -24.20 -7.32 -2.67
CA THR A 815 -23.25 -6.22 -2.53
C THR A 815 -22.52 -5.97 -3.85
N SER A 816 -22.01 -4.77 -4.04
CA SER A 816 -21.13 -4.46 -5.16
C SER A 816 -19.96 -3.59 -4.71
N VAL A 817 -18.81 -3.81 -5.33
CA VAL A 817 -17.57 -3.05 -5.08
C VAL A 817 -16.85 -2.81 -6.40
N VAL A 818 -15.90 -1.88 -6.39
CA VAL A 818 -15.02 -1.62 -7.53
C VAL A 818 -13.57 -1.81 -7.09
N ASN A 819 -12.78 -2.51 -7.90
CA ASN A 819 -11.33 -2.59 -7.73
C ASN A 819 -10.62 -2.83 -9.07
N ASN A 820 -9.45 -2.22 -9.26
CA ASN A 820 -8.56 -2.39 -10.42
C ASN A 820 -9.27 -2.26 -11.80
N GLY A 821 -10.29 -1.39 -11.91
CA GLY A 821 -11.09 -1.20 -13.13
C GLY A 821 -12.19 -2.24 -13.38
N TYR A 822 -12.48 -3.10 -12.40
CA TYR A 822 -13.58 -4.07 -12.45
C TYR A 822 -14.64 -3.74 -11.40
N LEU A 823 -15.90 -3.94 -11.77
CA LEU A 823 -17.05 -3.89 -10.90
C LEU A 823 -17.45 -5.32 -10.54
N TYR A 824 -17.62 -5.58 -9.24
CA TYR A 824 -17.95 -6.88 -8.69
C TYR A 824 -19.37 -6.87 -8.12
N ILE A 825 -20.06 -7.99 -8.22
CA ILE A 825 -21.37 -8.24 -7.62
C ILE A 825 -21.29 -9.55 -6.84
N ILE A 826 -21.58 -9.51 -5.54
CA ILE A 826 -21.36 -10.62 -4.62
C ILE A 826 -22.69 -11.06 -4.01
N GLY A 827 -22.99 -12.35 -4.12
CA GLY A 827 -24.14 -13.01 -3.53
C GLY A 827 -25.47 -12.33 -3.86
N GLY A 828 -26.33 -12.22 -2.85
CA GLY A 828 -27.66 -11.61 -2.95
C GLY A 828 -28.78 -12.63 -2.98
N ASN A 829 -29.98 -12.20 -3.37
CA ASN A 829 -31.17 -13.02 -3.41
C ASN A 829 -31.91 -12.84 -4.76
N ASN A 830 -32.30 -13.94 -5.40
CA ASN A 830 -33.06 -13.99 -6.66
C ASN A 830 -34.37 -14.81 -6.53
N GLY A 831 -34.89 -14.94 -5.31
CA GLY A 831 -35.84 -15.98 -4.89
C GLY A 831 -35.15 -17.02 -4.01
N LEU A 832 -33.86 -17.29 -4.26
CA LEU A 832 -32.96 -18.02 -3.36
C LEU A 832 -31.73 -17.17 -3.04
N ALA A 833 -31.10 -17.43 -1.89
CA ALA A 833 -29.82 -16.83 -1.57
C ALA A 833 -28.73 -17.29 -2.57
N GLN A 834 -27.75 -16.44 -2.87
CA GLN A 834 -26.69 -16.68 -3.85
C GLN A 834 -25.29 -16.65 -3.21
N ASP A 835 -24.36 -17.47 -3.71
CA ASP A 835 -22.92 -17.46 -3.39
C ASP A 835 -22.05 -17.01 -4.58
N THR A 836 -22.68 -16.70 -5.71
CA THR A 836 -22.01 -16.30 -6.94
C THR A 836 -21.31 -14.95 -6.80
N VAL A 837 -20.07 -14.89 -7.32
CA VAL A 837 -19.30 -13.65 -7.50
C VAL A 837 -19.19 -13.38 -8.99
N TYR A 838 -19.85 -12.31 -9.43
CA TYR A 838 -19.73 -11.79 -10.78
C TYR A 838 -18.73 -10.64 -10.80
N TYR A 839 -17.99 -10.51 -11.89
CA TYR A 839 -17.15 -9.37 -12.17
C TYR A 839 -17.28 -8.97 -13.64
N ALA A 840 -17.22 -7.67 -13.91
CA ALA A 840 -17.18 -7.12 -15.25
C ALA A 840 -16.27 -5.89 -15.28
N LYS A 841 -15.60 -5.68 -16.41
CA LYS A 841 -14.75 -4.52 -16.63
C LYS A 841 -15.62 -3.27 -16.79
N THR A 842 -15.27 -2.19 -16.09
CA THR A 842 -15.85 -0.85 -16.35
C THR A 842 -15.04 -0.16 -17.43
N ASN A 843 -15.69 0.33 -18.48
CA ASN A 843 -15.07 1.08 -19.56
C ASN A 843 -15.02 2.57 -19.23
N ASP A 844 -14.10 3.30 -19.85
CA ASP A 844 -13.86 4.72 -19.54
C ASP A 844 -14.98 5.68 -19.97
N ASN A 845 -15.94 5.21 -20.76
CA ASN A 845 -17.19 5.90 -21.12
C ASN A 845 -18.37 5.59 -20.16
N GLY A 846 -18.13 4.85 -19.08
CA GLY A 846 -19.13 4.45 -18.10
C GLY A 846 -19.89 3.15 -18.42
N THR A 847 -19.72 2.57 -19.61
CA THR A 847 -20.34 1.28 -19.93
C THR A 847 -19.65 0.11 -19.21
N ILE A 848 -20.38 -0.99 -19.01
CA ILE A 848 -19.85 -2.23 -18.44
C ILE A 848 -19.67 -3.26 -19.55
N GLY A 849 -18.54 -3.98 -19.54
CA GLY A 849 -18.26 -5.07 -20.46
C GLY A 849 -19.10 -6.34 -20.19
N ALA A 850 -18.70 -7.47 -20.77
CA ALA A 850 -19.34 -8.74 -20.48
C ALA A 850 -19.09 -9.18 -19.01
N TRP A 851 -20.13 -9.73 -18.39
CA TRP A 851 -20.04 -10.30 -17.05
C TRP A 851 -19.45 -11.71 -17.08
N SER A 852 -18.50 -11.97 -16.18
CA SER A 852 -17.90 -13.27 -15.92
C SER A 852 -18.09 -13.68 -14.46
N THR A 853 -18.06 -14.97 -14.16
CA THR A 853 -18.05 -15.48 -12.79
C THR A 853 -16.63 -15.82 -12.34
N THR A 854 -16.36 -15.68 -11.05
CA THR A 854 -15.11 -16.08 -10.41
C THR A 854 -15.41 -16.94 -9.17
N GLN A 855 -14.43 -17.23 -8.30
CA GLN A 855 -14.60 -18.14 -7.18
C GLN A 855 -15.74 -17.65 -6.25
N SER A 856 -16.74 -18.51 -6.05
CA SER A 856 -17.88 -18.24 -5.17
C SER A 856 -17.46 -18.11 -3.71
N ILE A 857 -18.26 -17.40 -2.91
CA ILE A 857 -18.04 -17.19 -1.46
C ILE A 857 -18.25 -18.45 -0.60
N ASN A 858 -18.10 -19.63 -1.20
CA ASN A 858 -18.38 -20.92 -0.59
C ASN A 858 -17.10 -21.48 0.07
N VAL A 859 -16.96 -21.25 1.37
CA VAL A 859 -15.82 -21.70 2.18
C VAL A 859 -16.29 -22.81 3.10
N GLY A 860 -15.75 -24.02 2.97
CA GLY A 860 -16.07 -25.14 3.87
C GLY A 860 -17.56 -25.54 3.87
N GLY A 861 -18.28 -25.33 2.77
CA GLY A 861 -19.71 -25.66 2.66
C GLY A 861 -20.66 -24.58 3.22
N THR A 862 -20.18 -23.35 3.42
CA THR A 862 -21.03 -22.22 3.83
C THR A 862 -22.18 -22.00 2.85
N LYS A 863 -23.38 -21.82 3.40
CA LYS A 863 -24.59 -21.54 2.62
C LYS A 863 -24.49 -20.19 1.88
N PRO A 864 -25.14 -20.08 0.71
CA PRO A 864 -25.25 -18.82 -0.02
C PRO A 864 -25.96 -17.73 0.81
N ARG A 865 -25.68 -16.44 0.54
CA ARG A 865 -26.09 -15.33 1.43
C ARG A 865 -26.52 -14.04 0.75
N TYR A 866 -27.35 -13.28 1.45
CA TYR A 866 -27.84 -11.95 1.08
C TYR A 866 -27.84 -11.02 2.30
N ALA A 867 -28.01 -9.71 2.08
CA ALA A 867 -27.99 -8.67 3.13
C ALA A 867 -26.72 -8.70 4.01
N HIS A 868 -25.63 -9.20 3.43
CA HIS A 868 -24.25 -9.07 3.90
C HIS A 868 -23.71 -7.70 3.47
N THR A 869 -22.52 -7.35 3.94
CA THR A 869 -21.74 -6.24 3.38
C THR A 869 -20.44 -6.76 2.76
N SER A 870 -19.90 -6.02 1.80
CA SER A 870 -18.59 -6.32 1.20
C SER A 870 -17.79 -5.04 1.06
N ILE A 871 -16.47 -5.14 1.25
CA ILE A 871 -15.58 -3.97 1.17
C ILE A 871 -14.23 -4.36 0.58
N VAL A 872 -13.54 -3.40 -0.02
CA VAL A 872 -12.18 -3.57 -0.58
C VAL A 872 -11.20 -2.80 0.28
N ASN A 873 -10.12 -3.45 0.70
CA ASN A 873 -9.04 -2.82 1.48
C ASN A 873 -7.79 -3.73 1.49
N ASN A 874 -6.58 -3.15 1.50
CA ASN A 874 -5.31 -3.89 1.46
C ASN A 874 -5.13 -4.83 0.24
N GLY A 875 -5.85 -4.59 -0.87
CA GLY A 875 -5.85 -5.51 -2.02
C GLY A 875 -6.64 -6.81 -1.79
N TYR A 876 -7.51 -6.85 -0.77
CA TYR A 876 -8.44 -7.94 -0.51
C TYR A 876 -9.90 -7.46 -0.61
N LEU A 877 -10.78 -8.36 -1.05
CA LEU A 877 -12.23 -8.22 -0.95
C LEU A 877 -12.71 -8.99 0.28
N TYR A 878 -13.49 -8.34 1.13
CA TYR A 878 -14.09 -8.94 2.32
C TYR A 878 -15.60 -9.12 2.13
N VAL A 879 -16.18 -10.16 2.74
CA VAL A 879 -17.62 -10.43 2.84
C VAL A 879 -17.96 -10.66 4.31
N ILE A 880 -18.88 -9.86 4.83
CA ILE A 880 -19.11 -9.69 6.26
C ILE A 880 -20.58 -10.00 6.58
N GLY A 881 -20.81 -10.96 7.48
CA GLY A 881 -22.12 -11.31 8.02
C GLY A 881 -23.16 -11.67 6.95
N GLY A 882 -24.36 -11.09 7.10
CA GLY A 882 -25.52 -11.30 6.25
C GLY A 882 -26.35 -12.51 6.64
N ASN A 883 -27.38 -12.81 5.85
CA ASN A 883 -28.32 -13.91 6.08
C ASN A 883 -27.99 -15.08 5.15
N ALA A 884 -27.74 -16.26 5.72
CA ALA A 884 -27.35 -17.46 4.98
C ALA A 884 -28.51 -18.46 4.79
N GLY A 885 -29.74 -17.95 4.68
CA GLY A 885 -30.98 -18.73 4.53
C GLY A 885 -31.44 -19.46 5.80
N ALA A 886 -30.58 -19.55 6.83
CA ALA A 886 -30.88 -20.12 8.14
C ALA A 886 -30.77 -19.07 9.27
N GLY A 887 -30.71 -17.78 8.92
CA GLY A 887 -30.52 -16.67 9.87
C GLY A 887 -29.27 -15.84 9.58
N ALA A 888 -29.15 -14.74 10.33
CA ALA A 888 -28.01 -13.82 10.28
C ALA A 888 -26.69 -14.52 10.68
N GLN A 889 -25.56 -13.95 10.24
CA GLN A 889 -24.21 -14.49 10.42
C GLN A 889 -23.29 -13.43 11.02
N ASN A 890 -22.29 -13.84 11.81
CA ASN A 890 -21.17 -12.98 12.26
C ASN A 890 -19.86 -13.25 11.50
N THR A 891 -19.88 -14.23 10.60
CA THR A 891 -18.69 -14.72 9.90
C THR A 891 -18.14 -13.70 8.90
N VAL A 892 -16.81 -13.61 8.83
CA VAL A 892 -16.11 -12.76 7.87
C VAL A 892 -15.17 -13.61 7.02
N TYR A 893 -15.25 -13.40 5.71
CA TYR A 893 -14.39 -14.03 4.73
C TYR A 893 -13.65 -12.94 3.96
N TYR A 894 -12.45 -13.27 3.49
CA TYR A 894 -11.66 -12.38 2.66
C TYR A 894 -11.01 -13.17 1.52
N VAL A 895 -10.70 -12.48 0.43
CA VAL A 895 -10.09 -13.07 -0.77
C VAL A 895 -9.16 -12.07 -1.45
N PRO A 896 -7.95 -12.49 -1.89
CA PRO A 896 -7.09 -11.63 -2.71
C PRO A 896 -7.66 -11.50 -4.14
N PHE A 897 -7.47 -10.34 -4.76
CA PHE A 897 -7.65 -10.22 -6.22
C PHE A 897 -6.49 -10.91 -6.96
N GLN A 898 -6.76 -11.48 -8.14
CA GLN A 898 -5.79 -12.20 -8.98
C GLN A 898 -5.50 -11.47 -10.29
#